data_AF-A0A7K0P9N9-F1
#
_entry.id   AF-A0A7K0P9N9-F1
#
_cell.length_a   1.000
_cell.length_b   1.000
_cell.length_c   1.000
_cell.angle_alpha   90.00
_cell.angle_beta   90.00
_cell.angle_gamma   90.00
#
_symmetry.space_group_name_H-M   'P 1'
#
loop_
_entity.id
_entity.type
_entity.pdbx_description
1 polymer ?
#
loop_
_entity_poly.entity_id
_entity_poly.type
_entity_poly.pdbx_seq_one_letter_code
_entity_poly.pdbx_strand_id
1 'polypeptide(L)'
;MTPRPTPPVPSPVVPSNWVQVTPSEFPWEQEALSFVQQALPTTEPYGAWANFEVISDGSISEIDLLICSPKGVFLVEIKSWPGSLVDSGQTWRNTRPNGAVRTFDNPLLLTNRKAKKLKSLLGRQKAFRNQSLPYIAPAVFLSSPELECKLTAEGRQGIFGRGAEQDGTITQRGGLPSVIDGLITVSPEEHRSLGKRRIDRPMAKRIATAMEQIGLRPAQRSRKVGELELGDLLDEGVGYQDFAATHPRDQRTQRRVRIYGLPSSDPEERDRVVRAADREFKILGPLQHPNLMHPVDAQEHELGAAVVFERDPSEQRLDHFLAEHGTQLDLYDRLSLLRSLGETVAWAHGRRIYHRSLSPRNVLVVRPRTEGQHLRIGGWQTGVRLEGGTLTSAIAGTQHVLDLVDDESSPYVAPEAVSLVEADPERLDVFSIGAIGYHVLTGVQPAATLGGLTARLQRDKGLEIAADLDGASAGIAELIRSASAADASHRYPTVADLLEHLDLAEDELTRPPEPDEPEVDPLKLAKDDRIGPFIVQRRLGRGSTAVAVLTHDADGREQVLKIAATPDHSARIREEGEVLSKLRDSTIIPLRDGPLDFGGHAALVLGYAGNGTLARWLSKEGSVSLEKLEDWGTDLLSAVAYLEREGIAHRDIKPENLGIAEVGPRKQPRLVLLDFSLSRAPTDQLEAGTRPYLDPFLGTGGRDRWDLSAERFSAAVVLHQMAAGTLPFWGDRATDPRFTDADVTIDGRGLPEPIRDSLTELLRQALHRDASQRFDTADDLLRAWRLVFADLDRAGTTTGTSDDERARLLTAATTATPVRGLGLDPRAVDALERAGVDTVAQLLDLPPLWINQLRGVSLDTRRVLGDAQRALRQRLATATTTTAEQDVHRLVDLCEQLLPRRVTEGAPDLDVLRRFLTLDPVDDPSSIWPGPAEVASTSGASRTDVADVIGRGRRRWVRLPGLTRLRNELVRQLEQLEGIAEIGELEQALGAWWQLEEGSDDGPIAV
;
A
#
# COMPACT_ATOMS: atom_id res chain seq x y z
N MET A 1 8.79 8.13 88.85
CA MET A 1 7.36 7.86 88.58
C MET A 1 7.30 6.77 87.53
N THR A 2 6.99 5.55 87.96
CA THR A 2 6.73 4.42 87.07
C THR A 2 5.39 4.63 86.36
N PRO A 3 5.30 4.44 85.03
CA PRO A 3 4.03 4.55 84.33
C PRO A 3 3.14 3.36 84.72
N ARG A 4 1.88 3.64 85.04
CA ARG A 4 0.87 2.60 85.34
C ARG A 4 0.67 1.71 84.11
N PRO A 5 0.47 0.40 84.27
CA PRO A 5 0.09 -0.47 83.18
C PRO A 5 -1.29 -0.05 82.67
N THR A 6 -1.40 0.16 81.36
CA THR A 6 -2.65 0.27 80.62
C THR A 6 -3.50 -0.99 80.84
N PRO A 7 -4.83 -0.87 81.05
CA PRO A 7 -5.68 -2.03 81.20
C PRO A 7 -5.68 -2.86 79.90
N PRO A 8 -5.81 -4.20 79.98
CA PRO A 8 -5.90 -5.02 78.79
C PRO A 8 -7.14 -4.61 77.98
N VAL A 9 -6.93 -4.32 76.69
CA VAL A 9 -8.00 -4.16 75.71
C VAL A 9 -8.83 -5.46 75.76
N PRO A 10 -10.16 -5.40 75.91
CA PRO A 10 -10.97 -6.61 75.93
C PRO A 10 -10.78 -7.35 74.60
N SER A 11 -10.41 -8.63 74.67
CA SER A 11 -10.36 -9.49 73.49
C SER A 11 -11.70 -9.38 72.75
N PRO A 12 -11.71 -9.09 71.43
CA PRO A 12 -12.95 -8.98 70.69
C PRO A 12 -13.73 -10.28 70.83
N VAL A 13 -15.00 -10.17 71.25
CA VAL A 13 -15.93 -11.29 71.29
C VAL A 13 -16.08 -11.78 69.85
N VAL A 14 -15.42 -12.88 69.50
CA VAL A 14 -15.51 -13.47 68.16
C VAL A 14 -16.99 -13.82 67.92
N PRO A 15 -17.64 -13.24 66.90
CA PRO A 15 -19.00 -13.62 66.53
C PRO A 15 -19.07 -15.14 66.31
N SER A 16 -20.10 -15.83 66.84
CA SER A 16 -20.25 -17.28 66.65
C SER A 16 -20.38 -17.70 65.17
N ASN A 17 -20.58 -16.73 64.28
CA ASN A 17 -20.69 -16.88 62.84
C ASN A 17 -19.47 -16.36 62.06
N TRP A 18 -18.34 -16.08 62.73
CA TRP A 18 -17.06 -15.76 62.11
C TRP A 18 -16.05 -16.89 62.35
N VAL A 19 -15.53 -17.48 61.27
CA VAL A 19 -14.54 -18.57 61.32
C VAL A 19 -13.25 -18.09 60.68
N GLN A 20 -12.23 -17.84 61.48
CA GLN A 20 -10.89 -17.54 60.96
C GLN A 20 -10.00 -18.78 61.11
N VAL A 21 -9.49 -19.29 59.99
CA VAL A 21 -8.69 -20.52 60.00
C VAL A 21 -7.24 -20.21 60.41
N THR A 22 -6.65 -19.15 59.86
CA THR A 22 -5.29 -18.71 60.19
C THR A 22 -5.22 -17.19 60.37
N PRO A 23 -4.56 -16.66 61.43
CA PRO A 23 -4.28 -15.22 61.48
C PRO A 23 -3.35 -14.80 60.34
N SER A 24 -3.65 -13.69 59.64
CA SER A 24 -2.73 -13.14 58.61
C SER A 24 -1.45 -12.61 59.26
N GLU A 25 -0.31 -12.70 58.58
CA GLU A 25 0.97 -12.13 59.06
C GLU A 25 1.08 -10.62 58.79
N PHE A 26 0.18 -10.08 57.96
CA PHE A 26 0.22 -8.70 57.51
C PHE A 26 -0.71 -7.82 58.37
N PRO A 27 -0.16 -6.81 59.10
CA PRO A 27 -0.96 -5.97 59.99
C PRO A 27 -2.14 -5.28 59.31
N TRP A 28 -1.96 -4.87 58.04
CA TRP A 28 -3.01 -4.20 57.26
C TRP A 28 -4.16 -5.13 56.85
N GLU A 29 -3.90 -6.43 56.71
CA GLU A 29 -4.92 -7.42 56.39
C GLU A 29 -5.71 -7.81 57.64
N GLN A 30 -5.02 -7.97 58.78
CA GLN A 30 -5.67 -8.15 60.09
C GLN A 30 -6.63 -6.99 60.42
N GLU A 31 -6.20 -5.76 60.14
CA GLU A 31 -6.99 -4.55 60.37
C GLU A 31 -8.20 -4.48 59.43
N ALA A 32 -8.03 -4.82 58.15
CA ALA A 32 -9.13 -4.92 57.19
C ALA A 32 -10.16 -5.99 57.57
N LEU A 33 -9.71 -7.17 58.01
CA LEU A 33 -10.60 -8.24 58.49
C LEU A 33 -11.34 -7.81 59.76
N SER A 34 -10.65 -7.14 60.68
CA SER A 34 -11.25 -6.61 61.91
C SER A 34 -12.34 -5.59 61.61
N PHE A 35 -12.13 -4.71 60.62
CA PHE A 35 -13.12 -3.73 60.17
C PHE A 35 -14.42 -4.40 59.69
N VAL A 36 -14.30 -5.47 58.88
CA VAL A 36 -15.48 -6.22 58.40
C VAL A 36 -16.12 -7.05 59.53
N GLN A 37 -15.31 -7.66 60.40
CA GLN A 37 -15.78 -8.49 61.51
C GLN A 37 -16.65 -7.68 62.49
N GLN A 38 -16.27 -6.45 62.81
CA GLN A 38 -17.03 -5.57 63.73
C GLN A 38 -18.41 -5.19 63.18
N ALA A 39 -18.57 -5.17 61.86
CA ALA A 39 -19.81 -4.80 61.19
C ALA A 39 -20.74 -6.00 60.91
N LEU A 40 -20.26 -7.24 61.05
CA LEU A 40 -21.02 -8.43 60.74
C LEU A 40 -22.05 -8.75 61.85
N PRO A 41 -23.36 -8.79 61.56
CA PRO A 41 -24.36 -9.15 62.56
C PRO A 41 -24.18 -10.59 63.06
N THR A 42 -24.38 -10.83 64.35
CA THR A 42 -24.25 -12.16 64.98
C THR A 42 -25.46 -13.08 64.76
N THR A 43 -26.51 -12.59 64.09
CA THR A 43 -27.77 -13.34 63.88
C THR A 43 -27.75 -14.07 62.54
N GLU A 44 -28.45 -15.21 62.43
CA GLU A 44 -28.64 -15.86 61.12
C GLU A 44 -29.47 -14.96 60.18
N PRO A 45 -29.14 -14.86 58.87
CA PRO A 45 -28.33 -15.79 58.07
C PRO A 45 -26.90 -15.31 57.75
N TYR A 46 -26.31 -14.46 58.59
CA TYR A 46 -24.96 -13.95 58.37
C TYR A 46 -23.89 -14.98 58.77
N GLY A 47 -22.82 -15.08 57.99
CA GLY A 47 -21.63 -15.88 58.34
C GLY A 47 -20.41 -15.47 57.53
N ALA A 48 -19.22 -15.67 58.06
CA ALA A 48 -17.98 -15.34 57.39
C ALA A 48 -16.86 -16.34 57.67
N TRP A 49 -16.03 -16.61 56.66
CA TRP A 49 -14.85 -17.46 56.75
C TRP A 49 -13.63 -16.69 56.25
N ALA A 50 -12.55 -16.64 57.03
CA ALA A 50 -11.36 -15.85 56.71
C ALA A 50 -10.08 -16.70 56.71
N ASN A 51 -9.15 -16.34 55.83
CA ASN A 51 -7.77 -16.83 55.73
C ASN A 51 -7.65 -18.35 55.69
N PHE A 52 -8.19 -18.93 54.63
CA PHE A 52 -8.17 -20.37 54.39
C PHE A 52 -7.75 -20.71 52.97
N GLU A 53 -7.21 -21.90 52.79
CA GLU A 53 -6.88 -22.43 51.47
C GLU A 53 -7.87 -23.51 51.06
N VAL A 54 -8.18 -23.52 49.75
CA VAL A 54 -8.85 -24.62 49.09
C VAL A 54 -8.01 -25.12 47.93
N ILE A 55 -8.00 -26.44 47.75
CA ILE A 55 -7.35 -27.10 46.62
C ILE A 55 -8.43 -27.64 45.71
N SER A 56 -8.45 -27.18 44.46
CA SER A 56 -9.32 -27.71 43.41
C SER A 56 -8.49 -27.92 42.16
N ASP A 57 -8.62 -29.12 41.58
CA ASP A 57 -8.05 -29.44 40.26
C ASP A 57 -6.54 -29.11 40.18
N GLY A 58 -5.80 -29.49 41.23
CA GLY A 58 -4.35 -29.30 41.31
C GLY A 58 -3.88 -27.84 41.48
N SER A 59 -4.79 -26.90 41.65
CA SER A 59 -4.47 -25.49 41.93
C SER A 59 -4.82 -25.12 43.36
N ILE A 60 -4.00 -24.25 43.96
CA ILE A 60 -4.25 -23.73 45.31
C ILE A 60 -4.89 -22.36 45.21
N SER A 61 -6.03 -22.18 45.85
CA SER A 61 -6.71 -20.90 46.01
C SER A 61 -6.68 -20.48 47.46
N GLU A 62 -5.86 -19.47 47.77
CA GLU A 62 -5.89 -18.77 49.05
C GLU A 62 -7.05 -17.76 49.05
N ILE A 63 -7.88 -17.80 50.08
CA ILE A 63 -9.08 -16.98 50.20
C ILE A 63 -8.99 -16.15 51.47
N ASP A 64 -8.92 -14.83 51.29
CA ASP A 64 -8.84 -13.84 52.38
C ASP A 64 -10.14 -13.82 53.17
N LEU A 65 -11.29 -13.69 52.49
CA LEU A 65 -12.60 -13.61 53.14
C LEU A 65 -13.75 -14.13 52.27
N LEU A 66 -14.64 -14.94 52.85
CA LEU A 66 -15.92 -15.34 52.28
C LEU A 66 -17.04 -14.83 53.18
N ILE A 67 -17.97 -14.04 52.64
CA ILE A 67 -19.12 -13.49 53.37
C ILE A 67 -20.41 -14.13 52.85
N CYS A 68 -21.22 -14.66 53.76
CA CYS A 68 -22.60 -15.04 53.53
C CYS A 68 -23.51 -14.01 54.22
N SER A 69 -24.36 -13.34 53.45
CA SER A 69 -25.34 -12.38 53.96
C SER A 69 -26.67 -12.56 53.24
N PRO A 70 -27.77 -11.92 53.69
CA PRO A 70 -29.02 -11.92 52.94
C PRO A 70 -28.89 -11.47 51.48
N LYS A 71 -27.90 -10.64 51.14
CA LYS A 71 -27.65 -10.16 49.78
C LYS A 71 -27.08 -11.24 48.86
N GLY A 72 -26.37 -12.21 49.41
CA GLY A 72 -25.68 -13.24 48.62
C GLY A 72 -24.49 -13.85 49.34
N VAL A 73 -23.70 -14.59 48.56
CA VAL A 73 -22.41 -15.13 48.98
C VAL A 73 -21.32 -14.40 48.20
N PHE A 74 -20.35 -13.83 48.89
CA PHE A 74 -19.31 -12.99 48.32
C PHE A 74 -17.94 -13.52 48.68
N LEU A 75 -17.10 -13.78 47.68
CA LEU A 75 -15.68 -14.07 47.89
C LEU A 75 -14.92 -12.75 47.74
N VAL A 76 -14.35 -12.28 48.84
CA VAL A 76 -13.71 -10.98 48.97
C VAL A 76 -12.21 -11.14 49.01
N GLU A 77 -11.52 -10.55 48.04
CA GLU A 77 -10.06 -10.36 48.04
C GLU A 77 -9.72 -9.02 48.69
N ILE A 78 -8.77 -8.98 49.62
CA ILE A 78 -8.38 -7.79 50.35
C ILE A 78 -7.08 -7.24 49.78
N LYS A 79 -7.08 -5.97 49.38
CA LYS A 79 -5.87 -5.24 48.95
C LYS A 79 -5.73 -3.93 49.70
N SER A 80 -4.63 -3.78 50.42
CA SER A 80 -4.30 -2.54 51.15
C SER A 80 -3.21 -1.77 50.41
N TRP A 81 -3.61 -0.98 49.43
CA TRP A 81 -2.70 -0.17 48.61
C TRP A 81 -2.95 1.33 48.87
N PRO A 82 -2.00 2.06 49.48
CA PRO A 82 -2.10 3.51 49.61
C PRO A 82 -1.76 4.22 48.28
N GLY A 83 -2.06 5.52 48.18
CA GLY A 83 -1.72 6.34 47.02
C GLY A 83 -2.88 6.47 46.02
N SER A 84 -2.62 6.48 44.72
CA SER A 84 -3.63 6.65 43.66
C SER A 84 -3.75 5.40 42.82
N LEU A 85 -4.97 4.95 42.52
CA LEU A 85 -5.25 3.77 41.69
C LEU A 85 -6.05 4.16 40.44
N VAL A 86 -5.56 3.78 39.26
CA VAL A 86 -6.22 4.00 37.95
C VAL A 86 -6.34 2.67 37.20
N ASP A 87 -7.34 2.54 36.34
CA ASP A 87 -7.49 1.40 35.44
C ASP A 87 -6.73 1.62 34.13
N SER A 88 -6.26 0.51 33.54
CA SER A 88 -5.59 0.47 32.24
C SER A 88 -5.93 -0.86 31.56
N GLY A 89 -7.13 -0.92 30.94
CA GLY A 89 -7.66 -2.14 30.35
C GLY A 89 -7.93 -3.22 31.41
N GLN A 90 -7.27 -4.37 31.30
CA GLN A 90 -7.39 -5.49 32.25
C GLN A 90 -6.40 -5.42 33.42
N THR A 91 -5.57 -4.38 33.46
CA THR A 91 -4.59 -4.15 34.52
C THR A 91 -4.93 -2.88 35.29
N TRP A 92 -4.47 -2.79 36.53
CA TRP A 92 -4.58 -1.61 37.37
C TRP A 92 -3.20 -1.07 37.71
N ARG A 93 -3.07 0.25 37.71
CA ARG A 93 -1.83 0.95 38.01
C ARG A 93 -1.97 1.72 39.31
N ASN A 94 -1.14 1.39 40.29
CA ASN A 94 -1.07 2.06 41.58
C ASN A 94 0.18 2.95 41.65
N THR A 95 -0.03 4.25 41.84
CA THR A 95 1.04 5.20 42.19
C THR A 95 1.08 5.34 43.70
N ARG A 96 2.13 4.79 44.31
CA ARG A 96 2.34 4.85 45.77
C ARG A 96 2.66 6.27 46.22
N PRO A 97 2.51 6.58 47.53
CA PRO A 97 2.82 7.91 48.07
C PRO A 97 4.26 8.39 47.83
N ASN A 98 5.22 7.46 47.68
CA ASN A 98 6.61 7.76 47.36
C ASN A 98 6.87 7.99 45.85
N GLY A 99 5.83 8.02 45.02
CA GLY A 99 5.90 8.18 43.56
C GLY A 99 6.18 6.89 42.79
N ALA A 100 6.47 5.77 43.47
CA ALA A 100 6.69 4.49 42.79
C ALA A 100 5.39 3.98 42.16
N VAL A 101 5.46 3.63 40.88
CA VAL A 101 4.34 3.07 40.13
C VAL A 101 4.47 1.55 40.11
N ARG A 102 3.35 0.85 40.28
CA ARG A 102 3.29 -0.60 40.11
C ARG A 102 1.97 -1.00 39.46
N THR A 103 2.05 -1.87 38.47
CA THR A 103 0.93 -2.44 37.73
C THR A 103 0.65 -3.85 38.23
N PHE A 104 -0.62 -4.19 38.27
CA PHE A 104 -1.13 -5.49 38.68
C PHE A 104 -2.25 -5.92 37.74
N ASP A 105 -2.46 -7.22 37.59
CA ASP A 105 -3.69 -7.72 36.99
C ASP A 105 -4.89 -7.27 37.84
N ASN A 106 -6.03 -6.99 37.21
CA ASN A 106 -7.26 -6.68 37.93
C ASN A 106 -7.57 -7.84 38.91
N PRO A 107 -7.50 -7.61 40.24
CA PRO A 107 -7.66 -8.68 41.22
C PRO A 107 -9.00 -9.40 41.10
N LEU A 108 -10.04 -8.70 40.62
CA LEU A 108 -11.38 -9.26 40.43
C LEU A 108 -11.40 -10.46 39.48
N LEU A 109 -10.51 -10.49 38.48
CA LEU A 109 -10.40 -11.61 37.53
C LEU A 109 -9.97 -12.89 38.26
N LEU A 110 -8.91 -12.80 39.07
CA LEU A 110 -8.43 -13.91 39.89
C LEU A 110 -9.47 -14.30 40.94
N THR A 111 -10.09 -13.32 41.62
CA THR A 111 -11.17 -13.55 42.59
C THR A 111 -12.35 -14.29 41.95
N ASN A 112 -12.71 -13.98 40.70
CA ASN A 112 -13.77 -14.69 39.98
C ASN A 112 -13.38 -16.15 39.69
N ARG A 113 -12.13 -16.43 39.33
CA ARG A 113 -11.63 -17.80 39.17
C ARG A 113 -11.68 -18.56 40.50
N LYS A 114 -11.22 -17.95 41.60
CA LYS A 114 -11.35 -18.50 42.97
C LYS A 114 -12.82 -18.80 43.33
N ALA A 115 -13.74 -17.88 43.02
CA ALA A 115 -15.16 -18.01 43.32
C ALA A 115 -15.82 -19.17 42.53
N LYS A 116 -15.48 -19.32 41.25
CA LYS A 116 -15.94 -20.45 40.42
C LYS A 116 -15.42 -21.79 40.97
N LYS A 117 -14.13 -21.88 41.33
CA LYS A 117 -13.52 -23.08 41.94
C LYS A 117 -14.20 -23.44 43.26
N LEU A 118 -14.36 -22.47 44.16
CA LEU A 118 -15.04 -22.67 45.45
C LEU A 118 -16.50 -23.10 45.26
N LYS A 119 -17.24 -22.51 44.31
CA LYS A 119 -18.62 -22.88 43.98
C LYS A 119 -18.71 -24.34 43.53
N SER A 120 -17.79 -24.78 42.67
CA SER A 120 -17.70 -26.17 42.22
C SER A 120 -17.44 -27.12 43.38
N LEU A 121 -16.47 -26.81 44.25
CA LEU A 121 -16.14 -27.59 45.43
C LEU A 121 -17.30 -27.71 46.42
N LEU A 122 -18.00 -26.61 46.71
CA LEU A 122 -19.15 -26.58 47.61
C LEU A 122 -20.34 -27.36 47.04
N GLY A 123 -20.57 -27.27 45.73
CA GLY A 123 -21.65 -27.99 45.04
C GLY A 123 -21.50 -29.52 45.07
N ARG A 124 -20.27 -30.02 45.16
CA ARG A 124 -19.96 -31.46 45.27
C ARG A 124 -20.23 -32.04 46.67
N GLN A 125 -20.42 -31.19 47.68
CA GLN A 125 -20.60 -31.64 49.06
C GLN A 125 -21.99 -32.22 49.31
N LYS A 126 -22.10 -33.12 50.30
CA LYS A 126 -23.37 -33.79 50.68
C LYS A 126 -24.45 -32.77 51.03
N ALA A 127 -24.07 -31.63 51.61
CA ALA A 127 -24.96 -30.52 51.93
C ALA A 127 -25.74 -29.99 50.70
N PHE A 128 -25.18 -30.09 49.48
CA PHE A 128 -25.76 -29.61 48.22
C PHE A 128 -26.32 -30.69 47.29
N ARG A 129 -26.48 -31.93 47.77
CA ARG A 129 -27.10 -33.01 46.99
C ARG A 129 -28.53 -32.63 46.56
N ASN A 130 -28.78 -32.58 45.25
CA ASN A 130 -30.08 -32.26 44.60
C ASN A 130 -30.61 -30.82 44.81
N GLN A 131 -29.73 -29.86 45.12
CA GLN A 131 -30.11 -28.46 45.38
C GLN A 131 -29.05 -27.53 44.81
N SER A 132 -29.45 -26.40 44.24
CA SER A 132 -28.51 -25.45 43.65
C SER A 132 -27.80 -24.61 44.72
N LEU A 133 -26.49 -24.46 44.56
CA LEU A 133 -25.71 -23.48 45.31
C LEU A 133 -25.90 -22.09 44.65
N PRO A 134 -26.15 -21.02 45.44
CA PRO A 134 -26.19 -19.66 44.93
C PRO A 134 -24.89 -19.28 44.18
N TYR A 135 -24.98 -18.24 43.36
CA TYR A 135 -23.78 -17.67 42.76
C TYR A 135 -22.90 -17.06 43.86
N ILE A 136 -21.60 -17.36 43.81
CA ILE A 136 -20.58 -16.73 44.67
C ILE A 136 -20.04 -15.55 43.88
N ALA A 137 -20.40 -14.35 44.31
CA ALA A 137 -19.99 -13.12 43.66
C ALA A 137 -18.55 -12.77 44.05
N PRO A 138 -17.64 -12.54 43.09
CA PRO A 138 -16.30 -12.03 43.40
C PRO A 138 -16.40 -10.55 43.82
N ALA A 139 -15.59 -10.16 44.79
CA ALA A 139 -15.48 -8.80 45.27
C ALA A 139 -14.03 -8.48 45.65
N VAL A 140 -13.62 -7.22 45.48
CA VAL A 140 -12.33 -6.73 45.95
C VAL A 140 -12.55 -5.63 46.97
N PHE A 141 -11.96 -5.77 48.15
CA PHE A 141 -11.97 -4.77 49.19
C PHE A 141 -10.64 -4.00 49.22
N LEU A 142 -10.71 -2.74 48.77
CA LEU A 142 -9.59 -1.80 48.82
C LEU A 142 -9.55 -1.14 50.21
N SER A 143 -8.84 -1.78 51.14
CA SER A 143 -8.94 -1.48 52.57
C SER A 143 -8.13 -0.26 53.03
N SER A 144 -7.21 0.25 52.23
CA SER A 144 -6.40 1.42 52.61
C SER A 144 -7.26 2.70 52.64
N PRO A 145 -7.33 3.43 53.77
CA PRO A 145 -8.09 4.68 53.87
C PRO A 145 -7.44 5.83 53.08
N GLU A 146 -6.13 5.74 52.82
CA GLU A 146 -5.35 6.75 52.11
C GLU A 146 -5.42 6.60 50.58
N LEU A 147 -6.15 5.61 50.08
CA LEU A 147 -6.27 5.37 48.65
C LEU A 147 -7.21 6.39 47.99
N GLU A 148 -6.71 7.02 46.95
CA GLU A 148 -7.50 7.75 45.96
C GLU A 148 -7.85 6.81 44.79
N CYS A 149 -9.11 6.38 44.71
CA CYS A 149 -9.58 5.50 43.65
C CYS A 149 -10.11 6.29 42.45
N LYS A 150 -9.45 6.17 41.30
CA LYS A 150 -9.78 6.82 40.03
C LYS A 150 -10.21 5.83 38.95
N LEU A 151 -10.62 4.61 39.34
CA LEU A 151 -11.18 3.62 38.41
C LEU A 151 -12.43 4.19 37.71
N THR A 152 -12.64 3.81 36.45
CA THR A 152 -13.84 4.12 35.66
C THR A 152 -15.10 3.51 36.28
N ALA A 153 -16.28 3.92 35.80
CA ALA A 153 -17.56 3.37 36.27
C ALA A 153 -17.65 1.84 36.08
N GLU A 154 -17.12 1.33 34.96
CA GLU A 154 -17.02 -0.10 34.68
C GLU A 154 -16.01 -0.79 35.59
N GLY A 155 -14.83 -0.18 35.76
CA GLY A 155 -13.76 -0.70 36.63
C GLY A 155 -14.11 -0.76 38.12
N ARG A 156 -15.16 -0.06 38.56
CA ARG A 156 -15.67 -0.08 39.96
C ARG A 156 -16.64 -1.23 40.25
N GLN A 157 -17.10 -1.98 39.24
CA GLN A 157 -18.01 -3.09 39.48
C GLN A 157 -17.37 -4.18 40.34
N GLY A 158 -18.02 -4.55 41.44
CA GLY A 158 -17.49 -5.53 42.39
C GLY A 158 -16.33 -5.01 43.26
N ILE A 159 -16.03 -3.70 43.21
CA ILE A 159 -14.94 -3.09 43.99
C ILE A 159 -15.54 -2.27 45.13
N PHE A 160 -15.06 -2.52 46.34
CA PHE A 160 -15.57 -1.92 47.56
C PHE A 160 -14.47 -1.20 48.34
N GLY A 161 -14.85 -0.09 48.95
CA GLY A 161 -14.02 0.69 49.85
C GLY A 161 -14.52 0.63 51.30
N ARG A 162 -13.98 1.47 52.18
CA ARG A 162 -14.51 1.60 53.55
C ARG A 162 -15.82 2.37 53.64
N GLY A 163 -16.10 3.24 52.66
CA GLY A 163 -17.18 4.21 52.73
C GLY A 163 -16.83 5.42 53.61
N ALA A 164 -17.82 6.26 53.90
CA ALA A 164 -17.71 7.35 54.87
C ALA A 164 -17.95 6.81 56.28
N GLU A 165 -17.04 7.08 57.23
CA GLU A 165 -17.36 6.86 58.66
C GLU A 165 -18.45 7.85 59.13
N GLN A 166 -19.25 7.44 60.13
CA GLN A 166 -20.38 8.22 60.69
C GLN A 166 -19.99 9.61 61.22
N ASP A 167 -18.70 9.84 61.51
CA ASP A 167 -18.16 11.11 62.01
C ASP A 167 -17.58 12.03 60.91
N GLY A 168 -17.71 11.67 59.64
CA GLY A 168 -17.30 12.50 58.50
C GLY A 168 -15.79 12.71 58.33
N THR A 169 -14.97 12.02 59.11
CA THR A 169 -13.52 12.28 59.24
C THR A 169 -12.65 11.48 58.28
N ILE A 170 -13.11 10.35 57.73
CA ILE A 170 -12.39 9.61 56.70
C ILE A 170 -13.39 9.10 55.65
N THR A 171 -13.38 9.72 54.47
CA THR A 171 -13.92 9.13 53.24
C THR A 171 -12.75 8.76 52.36
N GLN A 172 -12.63 7.47 52.03
CA GLN A 172 -11.74 7.05 50.96
C GLN A 172 -12.08 7.87 49.71
N ARG A 173 -11.11 8.62 49.19
CA ARG A 173 -11.33 9.60 48.11
C ARG A 173 -11.58 8.82 46.81
N GLY A 174 -12.68 9.11 46.11
CA GLY A 174 -13.01 8.46 44.84
C GLY A 174 -14.41 7.85 44.75
N GLY A 175 -15.19 7.82 45.84
CA GLY A 175 -16.61 7.46 45.81
C GLY A 175 -16.88 5.97 45.54
N LEU A 176 -16.05 5.09 46.09
CA LEU A 176 -16.33 3.65 46.12
C LEU A 176 -17.48 3.33 47.09
N PRO A 177 -18.35 2.36 46.79
CA PRO A 177 -19.34 1.88 47.75
C PRO A 177 -18.65 1.24 48.96
N SER A 178 -19.23 1.42 50.16
CA SER A 178 -18.76 0.74 51.37
C SER A 178 -18.87 -0.77 51.21
N VAL A 179 -17.85 -1.52 51.64
CA VAL A 179 -17.89 -2.99 51.72
C VAL A 179 -18.98 -3.46 52.68
N ILE A 180 -19.24 -2.70 53.74
CA ILE A 180 -20.27 -3.00 54.72
C ILE A 180 -21.64 -2.80 54.09
N ASP A 181 -21.91 -1.63 53.51
CA ASP A 181 -23.22 -1.37 52.89
C ASP A 181 -23.45 -2.20 51.64
N GLY A 182 -22.41 -2.46 50.86
CA GLY A 182 -22.48 -3.25 49.64
C GLY A 182 -22.77 -4.72 49.90
N LEU A 183 -22.10 -5.33 50.89
CA LEU A 183 -22.11 -6.79 51.08
C LEU A 183 -22.89 -7.26 52.31
N ILE A 184 -23.02 -6.43 53.35
CA ILE A 184 -23.56 -6.82 54.66
C ILE A 184 -24.89 -6.13 54.95
N THR A 185 -24.94 -4.80 54.97
CA THR A 185 -26.14 -4.04 55.38
C THR A 185 -27.26 -4.13 54.36
N VAL A 186 -28.44 -4.58 54.75
CA VAL A 186 -29.61 -4.65 53.85
C VAL A 186 -30.54 -3.47 54.11
N SER A 187 -30.72 -2.59 53.13
CA SER A 187 -31.68 -1.49 53.23
C SER A 187 -33.13 -1.99 53.11
N PRO A 188 -34.14 -1.23 53.60
CA PRO A 188 -35.56 -1.58 53.43
C PRO A 188 -36.00 -1.71 51.96
N GLU A 189 -35.38 -0.95 51.06
CA GLU A 189 -35.64 -1.03 49.62
C GLU A 189 -35.03 -2.30 49.00
N GLU A 190 -33.79 -2.63 49.37
CA GLU A 190 -33.14 -3.87 48.96
C GLU A 190 -33.87 -5.11 49.49
N HIS A 191 -34.44 -5.00 50.69
CA HIS A 191 -35.28 -6.04 51.28
C HIS A 191 -36.48 -6.40 50.39
N ARG A 192 -37.04 -5.41 49.67
CA ARG A 192 -38.16 -5.60 48.75
C ARG A 192 -37.70 -6.09 47.38
N SER A 193 -36.56 -5.61 46.87
CA SER A 193 -36.07 -5.96 45.53
C SER A 193 -35.45 -7.36 45.45
N LEU A 194 -34.81 -7.84 46.53
CA LEU A 194 -34.17 -9.16 46.56
C LEU A 194 -35.20 -10.31 46.53
N GLY A 195 -36.38 -10.12 47.12
CA GLY A 195 -37.49 -11.09 47.09
C GLY A 195 -37.06 -12.54 47.40
N LYS A 196 -37.34 -13.47 46.47
CA LYS A 196 -36.97 -14.90 46.57
C LYS A 196 -35.47 -15.19 46.33
N ARG A 197 -34.68 -14.22 45.88
CA ARG A 197 -33.22 -14.39 45.63
C ARG A 197 -32.38 -14.22 46.90
N ARG A 198 -32.99 -13.77 48.00
CA ARG A 198 -32.35 -13.58 49.29
C ARG A 198 -31.84 -14.91 49.86
N ILE A 199 -30.65 -14.88 50.47
CA ILE A 199 -30.18 -16.00 51.28
C ILE A 199 -30.98 -16.05 52.58
N ASP A 200 -31.72 -17.14 52.78
CA ASP A 200 -32.48 -17.42 53.99
C ASP A 200 -31.68 -18.25 54.99
N ARG A 201 -32.23 -18.46 56.20
CA ARG A 201 -31.59 -19.24 57.24
C ARG A 201 -31.27 -20.68 56.80
N PRO A 202 -32.20 -21.43 56.17
CA PRO A 202 -31.90 -22.76 55.63
C PRO A 202 -30.71 -22.78 54.67
N MET A 203 -30.65 -21.85 53.71
CA MET A 203 -29.56 -21.80 52.73
C MET A 203 -28.22 -21.45 53.39
N ALA A 204 -28.19 -20.45 54.28
CA ALA A 204 -26.96 -20.07 55.00
C ALA A 204 -26.41 -21.23 55.84
N LYS A 205 -27.28 -21.98 56.53
CA LYS A 205 -26.89 -23.17 57.29
C LYS A 205 -26.28 -24.26 56.39
N ARG A 206 -26.84 -24.47 55.18
CA ARG A 206 -26.30 -25.43 54.21
C ARG A 206 -24.93 -25.01 53.68
N ILE A 207 -24.72 -23.71 53.43
CA ILE A 207 -23.40 -23.17 53.04
C ILE A 207 -22.40 -23.44 54.16
N ALA A 208 -22.75 -23.14 55.42
CA ALA A 208 -21.87 -23.41 56.56
C ALA A 208 -21.52 -24.89 56.70
N THR A 209 -22.50 -25.79 56.59
CA THR A 209 -22.25 -27.24 56.61
C THR A 209 -21.39 -27.70 55.42
N ALA A 210 -21.53 -27.10 54.24
CA ALA A 210 -20.69 -27.42 53.09
C ALA A 210 -19.24 -26.94 53.29
N MET A 211 -19.04 -25.76 53.90
CA MET A 211 -17.71 -25.25 54.26
C MET A 211 -17.00 -26.18 55.26
N GLU A 212 -17.72 -26.70 56.25
CA GLU A 212 -17.20 -27.72 57.17
C GLU A 212 -16.82 -29.03 56.44
N GLN A 213 -17.63 -29.45 55.45
CA GLN A 213 -17.41 -30.67 54.67
C GLN A 213 -16.22 -30.60 53.71
N ILE A 214 -15.84 -29.41 53.22
CA ILE A 214 -14.66 -29.22 52.36
C ILE A 214 -13.35 -29.50 53.12
N GLY A 215 -13.33 -29.31 54.44
CA GLY A 215 -12.12 -29.46 55.24
C GLY A 215 -11.12 -28.33 54.98
N LEU A 216 -11.49 -27.11 55.41
CA LEU A 216 -10.67 -25.90 55.24
C LEU A 216 -9.25 -26.13 55.78
N ARG A 217 -8.26 -25.81 54.96
CA ARG A 217 -6.85 -25.94 55.33
C ARG A 217 -6.31 -24.62 55.85
N PRO A 218 -5.43 -24.63 56.88
CA PRO A 218 -4.65 -23.47 57.23
C PRO A 218 -3.81 -23.01 56.04
N ALA A 219 -3.64 -21.70 55.88
CA ALA A 219 -2.72 -21.16 54.89
C ALA A 219 -1.31 -21.67 55.20
N GLN A 220 -0.68 -22.37 54.25
CA GLN A 220 0.62 -23.00 54.47
C GLN A 220 1.74 -21.96 54.38
N ARG A 221 2.50 -21.81 55.47
CA ARG A 221 3.57 -20.81 55.64
C ARG A 221 4.75 -20.94 54.67
N SER A 222 5.03 -22.14 54.16
CA SER A 222 6.12 -22.39 53.22
C SER A 222 5.87 -23.70 52.47
N ARG A 223 5.68 -23.63 51.16
CA ARG A 223 5.59 -24.82 50.29
C ARG A 223 6.96 -25.11 49.70
N LYS A 224 7.22 -26.37 49.35
CA LYS A 224 8.51 -26.77 48.77
C LYS A 224 8.35 -27.61 47.52
N VAL A 225 9.24 -27.39 46.56
CA VAL A 225 9.46 -28.25 45.40
C VAL A 225 10.93 -28.66 45.42
N GLY A 226 11.18 -29.91 45.78
CA GLY A 226 12.53 -30.38 46.09
C GLY A 226 13.16 -29.59 47.22
N GLU A 227 14.29 -28.93 46.95
CA GLU A 227 14.98 -28.07 47.92
C GLU A 227 14.52 -26.60 47.88
N LEU A 228 13.67 -26.21 46.92
CA LEU A 228 13.23 -24.82 46.74
C LEU A 228 12.02 -24.51 47.63
N GLU A 229 12.03 -23.36 48.29
CA GLU A 229 10.89 -22.81 49.01
C GLU A 229 10.09 -21.87 48.10
N LEU A 230 8.81 -22.16 47.92
CA LEU A 230 7.88 -21.33 47.15
C LEU A 230 7.45 -20.12 47.98
N GLY A 231 7.49 -18.95 47.36
CA GLY A 231 6.97 -17.68 47.88
C GLY A 231 5.75 -17.22 47.08
N ASP A 232 5.74 -15.93 46.72
CA ASP A 232 4.61 -15.28 46.07
C ASP A 232 4.19 -15.94 44.74
N LEU A 233 2.88 -15.97 44.50
CA LEU A 233 2.32 -16.31 43.19
C LEU A 233 2.67 -15.21 42.19
N LEU A 234 3.39 -15.58 41.13
CA LEU A 234 3.80 -14.70 40.04
C LEU A 234 2.73 -14.63 38.95
N ASP A 235 2.14 -15.77 38.59
CA ASP A 235 1.13 -15.85 37.53
C ASP A 235 0.23 -17.10 37.71
N GLU A 236 -0.97 -17.08 37.14
CA GLU A 236 -1.89 -18.23 37.06
C GLU A 236 -2.58 -18.28 35.71
N GLY A 237 -2.42 -19.41 35.00
CA GLY A 237 -3.04 -19.67 33.70
C GLY A 237 -3.91 -20.92 33.71
N VAL A 238 -4.33 -21.36 32.52
CA VAL A 238 -5.13 -22.57 32.36
C VAL A 238 -4.30 -23.80 32.73
N GLY A 239 -4.63 -24.42 33.87
CA GLY A 239 -3.98 -25.66 34.33
C GLY A 239 -2.61 -25.49 35.01
N TYR A 240 -2.13 -24.26 35.24
CA TYR A 240 -0.84 -24.04 35.93
C TYR A 240 -0.82 -22.81 36.85
N GLN A 241 0.12 -22.81 37.81
CA GLN A 241 0.44 -21.68 38.69
C GLN A 241 1.96 -21.48 38.74
N ASP A 242 2.41 -20.23 38.57
CA ASP A 242 3.81 -19.84 38.65
C ASP A 242 4.10 -19.19 40.00
N PHE A 243 5.12 -19.69 40.68
CA PHE A 243 5.57 -19.16 41.98
C PHE A 243 7.00 -18.66 41.88
N ALA A 244 7.30 -17.58 42.62
CA ALA A 244 8.68 -17.25 42.95
C ALA A 244 9.21 -18.31 43.91
N ALA A 245 10.46 -18.73 43.75
CA ALA A 245 11.07 -19.68 44.66
C ALA A 245 12.52 -19.30 44.96
N THR A 246 12.95 -19.63 46.18
CA THR A 246 14.33 -19.41 46.63
C THR A 246 14.92 -20.66 47.25
N HIS A 247 16.23 -20.83 47.10
CA HIS A 247 16.92 -21.90 47.80
C HIS A 247 17.17 -21.49 49.26
N PRO A 248 16.80 -22.31 50.27
CA PRO A 248 16.97 -21.97 51.68
C PRO A 248 18.42 -21.67 52.10
N ARG A 249 19.40 -22.26 51.40
CA ARG A 249 20.84 -22.09 51.65
C ARG A 249 21.47 -20.98 50.81
N ASP A 250 20.79 -20.54 49.75
CA ASP A 250 21.24 -19.47 48.88
C ASP A 250 20.06 -18.63 48.39
N GLN A 251 19.73 -17.60 49.17
CA GLN A 251 18.65 -16.67 48.82
C GLN A 251 18.96 -15.81 47.58
N ARG A 252 20.21 -15.81 47.08
CA ARG A 252 20.56 -15.13 45.83
C ARG A 252 20.10 -15.93 44.61
N THR A 253 20.00 -17.25 44.75
CA THR A 253 19.47 -18.13 43.71
C THR A 253 17.94 -18.04 43.69
N GLN A 254 17.45 -17.23 42.77
CA GLN A 254 16.02 -17.04 42.52
C GLN A 254 15.58 -17.95 41.37
N ARG A 255 14.41 -18.56 41.53
CA ARG A 255 13.80 -19.46 40.55
C ARG A 255 12.34 -19.09 40.35
N ARG A 256 11.81 -19.43 39.18
CA ARG A 256 10.37 -19.49 38.91
C ARG A 256 9.99 -20.97 38.88
N VAL A 257 9.00 -21.36 39.66
CA VAL A 257 8.51 -22.74 39.68
C VAL A 257 7.09 -22.75 39.15
N ARG A 258 6.90 -23.38 37.99
CA ARG A 258 5.60 -23.59 37.36
C ARG A 258 5.05 -24.93 37.78
N ILE A 259 3.91 -24.94 38.47
CA ILE A 259 3.22 -26.15 38.89
C ILE A 259 2.03 -26.38 37.97
N TYR A 260 2.02 -27.51 37.27
CA TYR A 260 0.91 -27.96 36.44
C TYR A 260 -0.05 -28.80 37.29
N GLY A 261 -1.20 -28.22 37.61
CA GLY A 261 -2.18 -28.81 38.51
C GLY A 261 -2.94 -29.95 37.85
N LEU A 262 -2.93 -31.14 38.47
CA LEU A 262 -3.70 -32.28 37.96
C LEU A 262 -5.20 -32.13 38.29
N PRO A 263 -6.10 -32.07 37.29
CA PRO A 263 -7.53 -31.98 37.53
C PRO A 263 -8.05 -33.23 38.26
N SER A 264 -9.09 -33.08 39.07
CA SER A 264 -9.51 -34.13 40.00
C SER A 264 -10.47 -35.18 39.40
N SER A 265 -11.10 -34.88 38.26
CA SER A 265 -12.27 -35.64 37.77
C SER A 265 -12.19 -36.11 36.31
N ASP A 266 -11.31 -35.55 35.47
CA ASP A 266 -11.24 -35.87 34.05
C ASP A 266 -9.87 -36.49 33.68
N PRO A 267 -9.81 -37.79 33.32
CA PRO A 267 -8.59 -38.45 32.86
C PRO A 267 -7.98 -37.81 31.60
N GLU A 268 -8.78 -37.34 30.65
CA GLU A 268 -8.25 -36.73 29.43
C GLU A 268 -7.61 -35.37 29.71
N GLU A 269 -8.24 -34.56 30.57
CA GLU A 269 -7.72 -33.27 31.00
C GLU A 269 -6.41 -33.44 31.78
N ARG A 270 -6.31 -34.47 32.64
CA ARG A 270 -5.07 -34.85 33.32
C ARG A 270 -3.96 -35.17 32.33
N ASP A 271 -4.23 -36.03 31.36
CA ASP A 271 -3.25 -36.42 30.35
C ASP A 271 -2.82 -35.23 29.48
N ARG A 272 -3.70 -34.24 29.24
CA ARG A 272 -3.35 -32.98 28.55
C ARG A 272 -2.38 -32.13 29.38
N VAL A 273 -2.68 -31.93 30.66
CA VAL A 273 -1.84 -31.11 31.56
C VAL A 273 -0.45 -31.74 31.77
N VAL A 274 -0.38 -33.07 31.97
CA VAL A 274 0.90 -33.79 32.07
C VAL A 274 1.72 -33.64 30.78
N ARG A 275 1.09 -33.84 29.62
CA ARG A 275 1.75 -33.67 28.32
C ARG A 275 2.24 -32.23 28.11
N ALA A 276 1.49 -31.23 28.55
CA ALA A 276 1.88 -29.83 28.45
C ALA A 276 3.15 -29.54 29.28
N ALA A 277 3.22 -30.04 30.52
CA ALA A 277 4.38 -29.91 31.40
C ALA A 277 5.64 -30.56 30.81
N ASP A 278 5.50 -31.82 30.39
CA ASP A 278 6.57 -32.58 29.74
C ASP A 278 7.07 -31.89 28.47
N ARG A 279 6.15 -31.29 27.71
CA ARG A 279 6.46 -30.64 26.44
C ARG A 279 7.26 -29.37 26.64
N GLU A 280 6.86 -28.48 27.55
CA GLU A 280 7.61 -27.23 27.80
C GLU A 280 9.05 -27.54 28.23
N PHE A 281 9.25 -28.50 29.13
CA PHE A 281 10.59 -28.94 29.55
C PHE A 281 11.40 -29.56 28.40
N LYS A 282 10.81 -30.48 27.62
CA LYS A 282 11.51 -31.19 26.53
C LYS A 282 11.81 -30.31 25.31
N ILE A 283 10.93 -29.35 24.99
CA ILE A 283 11.13 -28.41 23.89
C ILE A 283 12.25 -27.42 24.24
N LEU A 284 12.23 -26.86 25.44
CA LEU A 284 13.16 -25.79 25.84
C LEU A 284 14.49 -26.30 26.39
N GLY A 285 14.52 -27.48 27.01
CA GLY A 285 15.73 -28.03 27.64
C GLY A 285 16.98 -28.04 26.75
N PRO A 286 16.89 -28.47 25.48
CA PRO A 286 18.05 -28.45 24.56
C PRO A 286 18.43 -27.05 24.05
N LEU A 287 17.61 -26.04 24.29
CA LEU A 287 17.79 -24.71 23.72
C LEU A 287 18.57 -23.82 24.69
N GLN A 288 19.62 -23.18 24.17
CA GLN A 288 20.35 -22.13 24.85
C GLN A 288 20.24 -20.85 24.02
N HIS A 289 19.41 -19.92 24.51
CA HIS A 289 19.26 -18.59 23.94
C HIS A 289 18.99 -17.60 25.09
N PRO A 290 19.65 -16.42 25.13
CA PRO A 290 19.48 -15.47 26.23
C PRO A 290 18.03 -15.00 26.40
N ASN A 291 17.28 -14.93 25.30
CA ASN A 291 15.90 -14.47 25.29
C ASN A 291 14.86 -15.60 25.36
N LEU A 292 15.26 -16.84 25.65
CA LEU A 292 14.31 -17.92 25.93
C LEU A 292 14.35 -18.28 27.41
N MET A 293 13.19 -18.58 27.98
CA MET A 293 13.13 -19.07 29.35
C MET A 293 13.72 -20.48 29.43
N HIS A 294 14.83 -20.62 30.15
CA HIS A 294 15.53 -21.91 30.24
C HIS A 294 15.02 -22.73 31.43
N PRO A 295 14.49 -23.95 31.20
CA PRO A 295 14.16 -24.86 32.29
C PRO A 295 15.44 -25.46 32.87
N VAL A 296 15.59 -25.36 34.18
CA VAL A 296 16.71 -25.89 34.96
C VAL A 296 16.44 -27.34 35.37
N ASP A 297 15.21 -27.64 35.76
CA ASP A 297 14.82 -28.92 36.34
C ASP A 297 13.32 -29.19 36.17
N ALA A 298 12.93 -30.46 36.27
CA ALA A 298 11.53 -30.89 36.31
C ALA A 298 11.35 -31.94 37.42
N GLN A 299 10.40 -31.69 38.31
CA GLN A 299 10.19 -32.47 39.52
C GLN A 299 8.70 -32.84 39.68
N GLU A 300 8.42 -33.91 40.40
CA GLU A 300 7.05 -34.19 40.86
C GLU A 300 6.75 -33.41 42.14
N HIS A 301 5.55 -32.82 42.20
CA HIS A 301 5.03 -32.13 43.37
C HIS A 301 3.65 -32.69 43.75
N GLU A 302 3.20 -32.50 44.99
CA GLU A 302 1.93 -33.04 45.51
C GLU A 302 0.69 -32.62 44.70
N LEU A 303 0.80 -31.54 43.93
CA LEU A 303 -0.28 -31.01 43.08
C LEU A 303 -0.17 -31.42 41.61
N GLY A 304 0.99 -31.93 41.18
CA GLY A 304 1.29 -32.27 39.80
C GLY A 304 2.75 -32.00 39.42
N ALA A 305 3.06 -31.99 38.12
CA ALA A 305 4.41 -31.78 37.62
C ALA A 305 4.86 -30.33 37.84
N ALA A 306 6.09 -30.14 38.32
CA ALA A 306 6.68 -28.84 38.58
C ALA A 306 7.91 -28.62 37.70
N VAL A 307 7.90 -27.59 36.86
CA VAL A 307 9.04 -27.18 36.03
C VAL A 307 9.71 -25.96 36.65
N VAL A 308 11.03 -26.04 36.85
CA VAL A 308 11.84 -25.02 37.49
C VAL A 308 12.59 -24.23 36.41
N PHE A 309 12.44 -22.91 36.42
CA PHE A 309 13.09 -21.99 35.49
C PHE A 309 14.04 -21.03 36.21
N GLU A 310 15.04 -20.55 35.49
CA GLU A 310 15.84 -19.41 35.94
C GLU A 310 14.99 -18.13 36.01
N ARG A 311 15.19 -17.34 37.07
CA ARG A 311 14.45 -16.10 37.30
C ARG A 311 15.41 -14.95 37.60
N ASP A 312 15.23 -13.83 36.90
CA ASP A 312 15.80 -12.55 37.32
C ASP A 312 14.76 -11.81 38.18
N PRO A 313 15.08 -11.35 39.40
CA PRO A 313 14.12 -10.65 40.26
C PRO A 313 13.50 -9.40 39.64
N SER A 314 14.17 -8.79 38.65
CA SER A 314 13.72 -7.60 37.92
C SER A 314 12.81 -7.92 36.73
N GLU A 315 12.58 -9.20 36.40
CA GLU A 315 11.72 -9.58 35.28
C GLU A 315 10.28 -9.06 35.48
N GLN A 316 9.73 -8.45 34.45
CA GLN A 316 8.37 -7.92 34.41
C GLN A 316 7.68 -8.38 33.13
N ARG A 317 6.37 -8.71 33.18
CA ARG A 317 5.65 -9.06 31.94
C ARG A 317 5.55 -7.87 30.98
N LEU A 318 5.57 -8.14 29.68
CA LEU A 318 5.55 -7.10 28.66
C LEU A 318 4.32 -6.19 28.75
N ASP A 319 3.14 -6.74 29.04
CA ASP A 319 1.92 -5.94 29.22
C ASP A 319 1.99 -5.01 30.44
N HIS A 320 2.55 -5.48 31.56
CA HIS A 320 2.81 -4.63 32.73
C HIS A 320 3.84 -3.55 32.44
N PHE A 321 4.91 -3.91 31.73
CA PHE A 321 5.95 -2.98 31.31
C PHE A 321 5.38 -1.87 30.41
N LEU A 322 4.56 -2.22 29.41
CA LEU A 322 3.90 -1.25 28.54
C LEU A 322 2.92 -0.34 29.31
N ALA A 323 2.19 -0.86 30.29
CA ALA A 323 1.29 -0.05 31.13
C ALA A 323 2.02 0.94 32.07
N GLU A 324 3.22 0.56 32.55
CA GLU A 324 4.04 1.41 33.42
C GLU A 324 4.89 2.42 32.64
N HIS A 325 5.52 1.97 31.55
CA HIS A 325 6.57 2.70 30.84
C HIS A 325 6.19 3.07 29.41
N GLY A 326 5.09 2.57 28.85
CA GLY A 326 4.76 2.76 27.43
C GLY A 326 4.76 4.23 27.01
N THR A 327 4.23 5.15 27.81
CA THR A 327 4.24 6.59 27.49
C THR A 327 5.63 7.22 27.48
N GLN A 328 6.64 6.53 28.00
CA GLN A 328 8.04 6.97 28.05
C GLN A 328 8.89 6.33 26.94
N LEU A 329 8.33 5.34 26.22
CA LEU A 329 9.02 4.68 25.11
C LEU A 329 8.80 5.49 23.84
N ASP A 330 9.90 5.90 23.23
CA ASP A 330 9.87 6.43 21.87
C ASP A 330 9.65 5.30 20.85
N LEU A 331 9.59 5.67 19.57
CA LEU A 331 9.36 4.70 18.51
C LEU A 331 10.50 3.68 18.37
N TYR A 332 11.75 4.11 18.54
CA TYR A 332 12.91 3.22 18.42
C TYR A 332 12.95 2.18 19.55
N ASP A 333 12.64 2.59 20.78
CA ASP A 333 12.48 1.68 21.93
C ASP A 333 11.40 0.61 21.62
N ARG A 334 10.28 1.01 21.01
CA ARG A 334 9.16 0.12 20.64
C ARG A 334 9.54 -0.85 19.52
N LEU A 335 10.19 -0.36 18.47
CA LEU A 335 10.67 -1.18 17.37
C LEU A 335 11.76 -2.15 17.82
N SER A 336 12.64 -1.74 18.74
CA SER A 336 13.64 -2.61 19.35
C SER A 336 13.02 -3.78 20.12
N LEU A 337 11.93 -3.54 20.86
CA LEU A 337 11.18 -4.61 21.53
C LEU A 337 10.56 -5.58 20.50
N LEU A 338 9.95 -5.05 19.43
CA LEU A 338 9.35 -5.85 18.37
C LEU A 338 10.39 -6.69 17.61
N ARG A 339 11.54 -6.08 17.29
CA ARG A 339 12.69 -6.74 16.67
C ARG A 339 13.23 -7.86 17.54
N SER A 340 13.51 -7.59 18.81
CA SER A 340 14.01 -8.59 19.76
C SER A 340 13.05 -9.78 19.91
N LEU A 341 11.74 -9.52 19.88
CA LEU A 341 10.70 -10.54 19.87
C LEU A 341 10.78 -11.38 18.58
N GLY A 342 10.76 -10.73 17.42
CA GLY A 342 10.81 -11.38 16.11
C GLY A 342 12.08 -12.21 15.91
N GLU A 343 13.26 -11.68 16.25
CA GLU A 343 14.55 -12.39 16.15
C GLU A 343 14.58 -13.65 17.02
N THR A 344 14.04 -13.56 18.24
CA THR A 344 14.00 -14.70 19.16
C THR A 344 13.07 -15.81 18.63
N VAL A 345 11.93 -15.43 18.05
CA VAL A 345 10.99 -16.39 17.45
C VAL A 345 11.56 -16.98 16.15
N ALA A 346 12.17 -16.16 15.29
CA ALA A 346 12.85 -16.61 14.08
C ALA A 346 13.98 -17.62 14.40
N TRP A 347 14.74 -17.39 15.48
CA TRP A 347 15.75 -18.33 15.96
C TRP A 347 15.17 -19.69 16.37
N ALA A 348 13.99 -19.69 16.99
CA ALA A 348 13.26 -20.91 17.34
C ALA A 348 12.70 -21.63 16.09
N HIS A 349 12.16 -20.87 15.14
CA HIS A 349 11.67 -21.39 13.85
C HIS A 349 12.79 -22.06 13.03
N GLY A 350 14.00 -21.49 13.05
CA GLY A 350 15.19 -22.11 12.44
C GLY A 350 15.54 -23.49 13.01
N ARG A 351 15.02 -23.83 14.19
CA ARG A 351 15.13 -25.15 14.85
C ARG A 351 13.83 -25.97 14.77
N ARG A 352 12.87 -25.51 13.96
CA ARG A 352 11.53 -26.07 13.76
C ARG A 352 10.70 -26.13 15.04
N ILE A 353 10.85 -25.12 15.88
CA ILE A 353 10.11 -24.95 17.12
C ILE A 353 9.23 -23.72 16.98
N TYR A 354 7.93 -23.92 17.15
CA TYR A 354 6.90 -22.88 16.96
C TYR A 354 6.11 -22.72 18.26
N HIS A 355 5.72 -21.49 18.59
CA HIS A 355 5.05 -21.15 19.85
C HIS A 355 3.53 -21.34 19.76
N ARG A 356 2.89 -20.91 18.67
CA ARG A 356 1.46 -21.05 18.30
C ARG A 356 0.43 -20.25 19.11
N SER A 357 0.80 -19.71 20.27
CA SER A 357 -0.10 -18.88 21.10
C SER A 357 0.65 -17.77 21.84
N LEU A 358 1.51 -17.04 21.14
CA LEU A 358 2.36 -16.01 21.74
C LEU A 358 1.50 -14.81 22.17
N SER A 359 1.67 -14.35 23.41
CA SER A 359 1.01 -13.16 23.95
C SER A 359 1.95 -12.32 24.81
N PRO A 360 1.60 -11.07 25.15
CA PRO A 360 2.40 -10.25 26.06
C PRO A 360 2.62 -10.89 27.45
N ARG A 361 1.76 -11.81 27.89
CA ARG A 361 1.95 -12.55 29.16
C ARG A 361 3.11 -13.55 29.07
N ASN A 362 3.43 -14.03 27.87
CA ASN A 362 4.52 -14.98 27.61
C ASN A 362 5.88 -14.29 27.46
N VAL A 363 5.90 -12.97 27.34
CA VAL A 363 7.11 -12.18 27.12
C VAL A 363 7.45 -11.41 28.40
N LEU A 364 8.66 -11.61 28.91
CA LEU A 364 9.18 -10.91 30.07
C LEU A 364 10.25 -9.90 29.63
N VAL A 365 10.16 -8.67 30.13
CA VAL A 365 11.21 -7.66 30.06
C VAL A 365 12.09 -7.82 31.29
N VAL A 366 13.35 -8.21 31.08
CA VAL A 366 14.34 -8.38 32.15
C VAL A 366 15.12 -7.07 32.29
N ARG A 367 15.35 -6.63 33.54
CA ARG A 367 16.07 -5.39 33.87
C ARG A 367 15.49 -4.15 33.15
N PRO A 368 14.18 -3.92 33.26
CA PRO A 368 13.49 -2.84 32.55
C PRO A 368 14.12 -1.48 32.85
N ARG A 369 14.30 -0.64 31.82
CA ARG A 369 14.83 0.73 31.91
C ARG A 369 16.25 0.82 32.50
N THR A 370 17.07 -0.23 32.37
CA THR A 370 18.48 -0.22 32.79
C THR A 370 19.40 -0.70 31.66
N GLU A 371 20.70 -0.45 31.79
CA GLU A 371 21.71 -1.01 30.87
C GLU A 371 21.67 -2.55 30.90
N GLY A 372 21.34 -3.17 29.76
CA GLY A 372 21.18 -4.62 29.65
C GLY A 372 19.73 -5.14 29.65
N GLN A 373 18.74 -4.27 29.43
CA GLN A 373 17.36 -4.67 29.15
C GLN A 373 17.32 -5.68 27.98
N HIS A 374 16.59 -6.77 28.16
CA HIS A 374 16.33 -7.75 27.10
C HIS A 374 15.01 -8.47 27.34
N LEU A 375 14.48 -9.11 26.29
CA LEU A 375 13.27 -9.92 26.39
C LEU A 375 13.60 -11.36 26.77
N ARG A 376 12.66 -12.03 27.44
CA ARG A 376 12.68 -13.48 27.68
C ARG A 376 11.31 -14.07 27.40
N ILE A 377 11.24 -15.00 26.46
CA ILE A 377 10.00 -15.66 26.03
C ILE A 377 9.85 -17.00 26.75
N GLY A 378 8.77 -17.16 27.51
CA GLY A 378 8.34 -18.43 28.11
C GLY A 378 6.99 -18.87 27.53
N GLY A 379 6.29 -19.81 28.17
CA GLY A 379 4.91 -20.12 27.78
C GLY A 379 4.78 -21.11 26.61
N TRP A 380 5.73 -22.02 26.46
CA TRP A 380 5.82 -22.94 25.32
C TRP A 380 4.96 -24.20 25.45
N GLN A 381 3.96 -24.21 26.35
CA GLN A 381 3.06 -25.35 26.58
C GLN A 381 2.27 -25.78 25.32
N THR A 382 1.95 -24.83 24.44
CA THR A 382 1.25 -25.03 23.16
C THR A 382 2.20 -25.30 21.99
N GLY A 383 3.50 -25.11 22.22
CA GLY A 383 4.52 -25.18 21.18
C GLY A 383 4.69 -26.57 20.58
N VAL A 384 5.28 -26.66 19.40
CA VAL A 384 5.51 -27.92 18.69
C VAL A 384 6.91 -27.97 18.09
N ARG A 385 7.49 -29.17 18.02
CA ARG A 385 8.74 -29.44 17.30
C ARG A 385 8.49 -30.43 16.16
N LEU A 386 8.76 -30.01 14.92
CA LEU A 386 8.54 -30.84 13.73
C LEU A 386 9.83 -31.57 13.32
N GLU A 387 9.84 -32.90 13.44
CA GLU A 387 10.91 -33.77 12.90
C GLU A 387 10.46 -34.39 11.57
N GLY A 388 11.27 -34.23 10.51
CA GLY A 388 11.13 -35.03 9.29
C GLY A 388 9.82 -34.90 8.49
N GLY A 389 9.34 -33.69 8.20
CA GLY A 389 8.43 -33.41 7.06
C GLY A 389 7.01 -34.01 7.11
N THR A 390 6.66 -34.83 8.09
CA THR A 390 5.30 -35.35 8.31
C THR A 390 4.84 -35.11 9.74
N LEU A 391 3.61 -34.59 9.90
CA LEU A 391 2.95 -34.29 11.18
C LEU A 391 2.85 -35.49 12.13
N THR A 392 3.07 -36.72 11.65
CA THR A 392 2.89 -37.97 12.37
C THR A 392 4.05 -38.34 13.30
N SER A 393 5.24 -37.75 13.14
CA SER A 393 6.41 -38.00 14.01
C SER A 393 6.77 -36.84 14.93
N ALA A 394 5.96 -35.78 14.96
CA ALA A 394 6.15 -34.65 15.89
C ALA A 394 5.89 -35.09 17.33
N ILE A 395 6.50 -34.42 18.32
CA ILE A 395 6.00 -34.46 19.69
C ILE A 395 4.56 -33.93 19.62
N ALA A 396 3.58 -34.84 19.57
CA ALA A 396 2.21 -34.55 19.16
C ALA A 396 1.68 -33.29 19.87
N GLY A 397 1.50 -32.21 19.09
CA GLY A 397 1.01 -30.92 19.59
C GLY A 397 -0.41 -31.07 20.14
N THR A 398 -0.81 -30.18 21.06
CA THR A 398 -2.21 -30.13 21.50
C THR A 398 -3.06 -29.70 20.29
N GLN A 399 -4.08 -30.51 19.93
CA GLN A 399 -4.93 -30.28 18.76
C GLN A 399 -5.86 -29.06 18.93
N HIS A 400 -6.16 -28.66 20.17
CA HIS A 400 -6.96 -27.48 20.50
C HIS A 400 -6.10 -26.47 21.27
N VAL A 401 -5.59 -25.44 20.58
CA VAL A 401 -4.73 -24.41 21.18
C VAL A 401 -5.48 -23.62 22.26
N LEU A 402 -6.76 -23.32 22.04
CA LEU A 402 -7.59 -22.56 22.97
C LEU A 402 -7.76 -23.23 24.35
N ASP A 403 -7.69 -24.55 24.43
CA ASP A 403 -7.84 -25.26 25.71
C ASP A 403 -6.71 -24.91 26.71
N LEU A 404 -5.62 -24.31 26.23
CA LEU A 404 -4.46 -23.91 27.03
C LEU A 404 -4.20 -22.40 27.02
N VAL A 405 -5.08 -21.61 26.38
CA VAL A 405 -4.97 -20.16 26.28
C VAL A 405 -6.03 -19.52 27.19
N ASP A 406 -5.60 -18.60 28.04
CA ASP A 406 -6.49 -17.81 28.89
C ASP A 406 -7.25 -16.74 28.09
N ASP A 407 -8.43 -16.35 28.58
CA ASP A 407 -9.29 -15.36 27.91
C ASP A 407 -8.52 -14.05 27.64
N GLU A 408 -7.60 -13.69 28.53
CA GLU A 408 -6.75 -12.51 28.46
C GLU A 408 -5.68 -12.57 27.35
N SER A 409 -5.20 -13.77 27.00
CA SER A 409 -4.26 -13.97 25.88
C SER A 409 -4.97 -14.20 24.54
N SER A 410 -6.26 -14.54 24.57
CA SER A 410 -7.06 -14.82 23.35
C SER A 410 -7.04 -13.70 22.28
N PRO A 411 -6.94 -12.39 22.61
CA PRO A 411 -6.87 -11.32 21.61
C PRO A 411 -5.57 -11.24 20.81
N TYR A 412 -4.59 -12.09 21.10
CA TYR A 412 -3.30 -12.14 20.39
C TYR A 412 -3.15 -13.41 19.53
N VAL A 413 -4.09 -14.36 19.66
CA VAL A 413 -4.04 -15.63 18.94
C VAL A 413 -4.74 -15.50 17.58
N ALA A 414 -4.15 -16.10 16.55
CA ALA A 414 -4.71 -16.05 15.21
C ALA A 414 -6.10 -16.72 15.12
N PRO A 415 -7.07 -16.16 14.38
CA PRO A 415 -8.43 -16.70 14.30
C PRO A 415 -8.51 -18.15 13.82
N GLU A 416 -7.62 -18.55 12.93
CA GLU A 416 -7.59 -19.90 12.39
C GLU A 416 -6.97 -20.94 13.34
N ALA A 417 -6.19 -20.53 14.35
CA ALA A 417 -5.74 -21.44 15.41
C ALA A 417 -6.90 -22.06 16.20
N VAL A 418 -8.06 -21.40 16.14
CA VAL A 418 -9.32 -21.82 16.77
C VAL A 418 -10.11 -22.77 15.87
N SER A 419 -10.03 -22.56 14.55
CA SER A 419 -10.96 -23.15 13.59
C SER A 419 -10.35 -24.27 12.75
N LEU A 420 -9.02 -24.30 12.60
CA LEU A 420 -8.29 -25.24 11.75
C LEU A 420 -7.36 -26.12 12.58
N VAL A 421 -7.48 -27.44 12.42
CA VAL A 421 -6.65 -28.43 13.12
C VAL A 421 -5.22 -28.46 12.57
N GLU A 422 -5.03 -28.12 11.29
CA GLU A 422 -3.74 -28.14 10.58
C GLU A 422 -3.30 -26.73 10.14
N ALA A 423 -3.54 -25.71 10.98
CA ALA A 423 -3.03 -24.37 10.71
C ALA A 423 -1.49 -24.36 10.68
N ASP A 424 -0.92 -23.59 9.74
CA ASP A 424 0.52 -23.39 9.62
C ASP A 424 1.08 -22.71 10.88
N PRO A 425 1.89 -23.41 11.71
CA PRO A 425 2.31 -22.90 13.00
C PRO A 425 3.19 -21.65 12.90
N GLU A 426 3.90 -21.46 11.79
CA GLU A 426 4.74 -20.28 11.58
C GLU A 426 3.87 -19.04 11.35
N ARG A 427 2.80 -19.16 10.55
CA ARG A 427 1.85 -18.06 10.30
C ARG A 427 1.01 -17.70 11.52
N LEU A 428 0.82 -18.63 12.47
CA LEU A 428 0.21 -18.34 13.77
C LEU A 428 1.11 -17.41 14.60
N ASP A 429 2.42 -17.67 14.60
CA ASP A 429 3.40 -16.86 15.32
C ASP A 429 3.59 -15.49 14.66
N VAL A 430 3.61 -15.41 13.32
CA VAL A 430 3.61 -14.13 12.58
C VAL A 430 2.42 -13.24 12.98
N PHE A 431 1.21 -13.81 13.06
CA PHE A 431 0.04 -13.07 13.52
C PHE A 431 0.19 -12.59 14.95
N SER A 432 0.65 -13.47 15.84
CA SER A 432 0.82 -13.14 17.26
C SER A 432 1.85 -12.03 17.45
N ILE A 433 2.94 -12.04 16.69
CA ILE A 433 3.93 -10.95 16.63
C ILE A 433 3.28 -9.67 16.11
N GLY A 434 2.46 -9.72 15.06
CA GLY A 434 1.73 -8.55 14.56
C GLY A 434 0.76 -7.95 15.58
N ALA A 435 0.04 -8.80 16.32
CA ALA A 435 -0.88 -8.38 17.39
C ALA A 435 -0.13 -7.79 18.61
N ILE A 436 1.02 -8.37 18.98
CA ILE A 436 1.90 -7.80 20.01
C ILE A 436 2.51 -6.49 19.51
N GLY A 437 2.95 -6.41 18.26
CA GLY A 437 3.49 -5.21 17.62
C GLY A 437 2.48 -4.06 17.63
N TYR A 438 1.21 -4.34 17.30
CA TYR A 438 0.12 -3.38 17.46
C TYR A 438 0.02 -2.83 18.89
N HIS A 439 0.09 -3.70 19.90
CA HIS A 439 0.02 -3.29 21.30
C HIS A 439 1.26 -2.51 21.75
N VAL A 440 2.45 -2.95 21.34
CA VAL A 440 3.73 -2.28 21.63
C VAL A 440 3.78 -0.90 20.97
N LEU A 441 3.24 -0.71 19.77
CA LEU A 441 3.26 0.57 19.06
C LEU A 441 2.18 1.52 19.59
N THR A 442 0.93 1.06 19.70
CA THR A 442 -0.20 1.93 20.07
C THR A 442 -0.36 2.10 21.58
N GLY A 443 0.21 1.21 22.39
CA GLY A 443 -0.07 1.12 23.83
C GLY A 443 -1.48 0.60 24.14
N VAL A 444 -2.25 0.16 23.14
CA VAL A 444 -3.61 -0.34 23.29
C VAL A 444 -3.69 -1.78 22.82
N GLN A 445 -4.44 -2.62 23.54
CA GLN A 445 -4.66 -4.01 23.15
C GLN A 445 -5.44 -4.11 21.83
N PRO A 446 -5.20 -5.14 21.01
CA PRO A 446 -5.87 -5.30 19.72
C PRO A 446 -7.40 -5.43 19.86
N ALA A 447 -7.87 -6.12 20.90
CA ALA A 447 -9.27 -6.19 21.33
C ALA A 447 -9.39 -6.61 22.81
N ALA A 448 -10.58 -6.45 23.39
CA ALA A 448 -10.87 -6.91 24.76
C ALA A 448 -11.18 -8.41 24.85
N THR A 449 -11.65 -9.01 23.76
CA THR A 449 -12.02 -10.44 23.66
C THR A 449 -11.69 -10.96 22.27
N LEU A 450 -11.57 -12.29 22.13
CA LEU A 450 -11.43 -12.96 20.83
C LEU A 450 -12.57 -12.61 19.86
N GLY A 451 -13.81 -12.53 20.34
CA GLY A 451 -14.95 -12.12 19.51
C GLY A 451 -14.82 -10.69 18.97
N GLY A 452 -14.31 -9.78 19.82
CA GLY A 452 -14.00 -8.41 19.41
C GLY A 452 -12.86 -8.35 18.38
N LEU A 453 -11.82 -9.17 18.56
CA LEU A 453 -10.72 -9.29 17.59
C LEU A 453 -11.24 -9.77 16.23
N THR A 454 -12.02 -10.85 16.20
CA THR A 454 -12.58 -11.41 14.97
C THR A 454 -13.45 -10.39 14.24
N ALA A 455 -14.31 -9.66 14.96
CA ALA A 455 -15.14 -8.62 14.37
C ALA A 455 -14.30 -7.48 13.76
N ARG A 456 -13.21 -7.08 14.43
CA ARG A 456 -12.28 -6.07 13.94
C ARG A 456 -11.56 -6.54 12.66
N LEU A 457 -10.99 -7.74 12.67
CA LEU A 457 -10.30 -8.32 11.52
C LEU A 457 -11.22 -8.54 10.31
N GLN A 458 -12.49 -8.87 10.52
CA GLN A 458 -13.45 -9.01 9.42
C GLN A 458 -13.73 -7.68 8.72
N ARG A 459 -13.81 -6.60 9.50
CA ARG A 459 -14.07 -5.24 9.03
C ARG A 459 -12.83 -4.63 8.36
N ASP A 460 -11.68 -4.71 9.02
CA ASP A 460 -10.47 -3.94 8.68
C ASP A 460 -9.44 -4.79 7.91
N LYS A 461 -9.68 -6.11 7.76
CA LYS A 461 -8.79 -7.12 7.11
C LYS A 461 -7.42 -7.33 7.77
N GLY A 462 -7.03 -6.50 8.72
CA GLY A 462 -5.85 -6.60 9.59
C GLY A 462 -5.96 -5.61 10.76
N LEU A 463 -4.95 -5.53 11.61
CA LEU A 463 -4.88 -4.49 12.64
C LEU A 463 -4.27 -3.21 12.07
N GLU A 464 -5.06 -2.14 12.04
CA GLU A 464 -4.63 -0.82 11.59
C GLU A 464 -4.10 0.02 12.76
N ILE A 465 -2.87 0.52 12.64
CA ILE A 465 -2.35 1.60 13.47
C ILE A 465 -2.68 2.93 12.77
N ALA A 466 -3.11 3.94 13.53
CA ALA A 466 -3.40 5.26 12.96
C ALA A 466 -2.10 5.90 12.42
N ALA A 467 -2.18 6.56 11.26
CA ALA A 467 -1.06 7.34 10.70
C ALA A 467 -0.62 8.48 11.64
N ASP A 468 -1.50 8.93 12.54
CA ASP A 468 -1.24 9.99 13.52
C ASP A 468 -0.52 9.50 14.78
N LEU A 469 -0.11 8.23 14.87
CA LEU A 469 0.77 7.79 15.95
C LEU A 469 2.13 8.51 15.74
N ASP A 470 2.47 9.46 16.61
CA ASP A 470 3.70 10.27 16.51
C ASP A 470 4.91 9.43 16.06
N GLY A 471 5.32 9.60 14.80
CA GLY A 471 6.48 8.94 14.19
C GLY A 471 6.21 7.64 13.42
N ALA A 472 5.01 7.07 13.39
CA ALA A 472 4.73 5.86 12.62
C ALA A 472 4.66 6.14 11.11
N SER A 473 5.56 5.54 10.33
CA SER A 473 5.53 5.63 8.86
C SER A 473 4.43 4.74 8.26
N ALA A 474 4.11 4.98 6.98
CA ALA A 474 3.22 4.11 6.21
C ALA A 474 3.77 2.66 6.16
N GLY A 475 5.10 2.49 6.10
CA GLY A 475 5.74 1.18 6.17
C GLY A 475 5.47 0.41 7.45
N ILE A 476 5.51 1.07 8.62
CA ILE A 476 5.20 0.41 9.90
C ILE A 476 3.72 0.02 9.97
N ALA A 477 2.83 0.88 9.45
CA ALA A 477 1.41 0.55 9.41
C ALA A 477 1.13 -0.66 8.52
N GLU A 478 1.80 -0.74 7.37
CA GLU A 478 1.69 -1.90 6.47
C GLU A 478 2.25 -3.17 7.09
N LEU A 479 3.40 -3.08 7.77
CA LEU A 479 4.02 -4.19 8.48
C LEU A 479 3.05 -4.85 9.47
N ILE A 480 2.43 -4.04 10.33
CA ILE A 480 1.48 -4.54 11.34
C ILE A 480 0.22 -5.08 10.68
N ARG A 481 -0.33 -4.38 9.68
CA ARG A 481 -1.54 -4.82 8.96
C ARG A 481 -1.32 -6.16 8.26
N SER A 482 -0.19 -6.33 7.57
CA SER A 482 0.18 -7.55 6.85
C SER A 482 0.48 -8.70 7.81
N ALA A 483 1.24 -8.47 8.88
CA ALA A 483 1.52 -9.50 9.88
C ALA A 483 0.22 -10.00 10.57
N SER A 484 -0.72 -9.10 10.83
CA SER A 484 -1.99 -9.39 11.53
C SER A 484 -3.18 -9.64 10.58
N ALA A 485 -2.93 -9.93 9.30
CA ALA A 485 -4.01 -10.10 8.31
C ALA A 485 -4.98 -11.22 8.70
N ALA A 486 -6.28 -11.00 8.45
CA ALA A 486 -7.33 -11.98 8.78
C ALA A 486 -7.17 -13.29 7.99
N ASP A 487 -6.78 -13.17 6.72
CA ASP A 487 -6.45 -14.29 5.85
C ASP A 487 -4.96 -14.62 6.01
N ALA A 488 -4.66 -15.85 6.44
CA ALA A 488 -3.30 -16.30 6.68
C ALA A 488 -2.43 -16.21 5.40
N SER A 489 -2.99 -16.32 4.20
CA SER A 489 -2.25 -16.25 2.93
C SER A 489 -1.72 -14.85 2.61
N HIS A 490 -2.34 -13.81 3.17
CA HIS A 490 -1.88 -12.42 3.04
C HIS A 490 -0.82 -12.02 4.08
N ARG A 491 -0.49 -12.91 5.03
CA ARG A 491 0.59 -12.68 6.00
C ARG A 491 1.95 -13.02 5.41
N TYR A 492 2.99 -12.46 6.03
CA TYR A 492 4.37 -12.86 5.77
C TYR A 492 4.53 -14.38 5.90
N PRO A 493 5.18 -15.05 4.93
CA PRO A 493 5.35 -16.50 4.94
C PRO A 493 6.14 -17.01 6.14
N THR A 494 7.15 -16.25 6.57
CA THR A 494 8.01 -16.56 7.71
C THR A 494 8.21 -15.36 8.62
N VAL A 495 8.69 -15.60 9.84
CA VAL A 495 9.10 -14.51 10.75
C VAL A 495 10.35 -13.79 10.22
N ALA A 496 11.19 -14.47 9.43
CA ALA A 496 12.32 -13.84 8.76
C ALA A 496 11.87 -12.80 7.72
N ASP A 497 10.82 -13.12 6.93
CA ASP A 497 10.25 -12.16 5.96
C ASP A 497 9.65 -10.94 6.69
N LEU A 498 9.02 -11.14 7.84
CA LEU A 498 8.51 -10.06 8.69
C LEU A 498 9.67 -9.15 9.16
N LEU A 499 10.79 -9.73 9.60
CA LEU A 499 11.97 -8.96 10.04
C LEU A 499 12.60 -8.17 8.88
N GLU A 500 12.65 -8.73 7.67
CA GLU A 500 13.13 -8.00 6.49
C GLU A 500 12.23 -6.78 6.19
N HIS A 501 10.92 -6.91 6.32
CA HIS A 501 10.01 -5.77 6.15
C HIS A 501 10.09 -4.77 7.30
N LEU A 502 10.44 -5.22 8.51
CA LEU A 502 10.76 -4.33 9.62
C LEU A 502 12.04 -3.53 9.34
N ASP A 503 13.07 -4.15 8.74
CA ASP A 503 14.28 -3.43 8.28
C ASP A 503 13.90 -2.33 7.28
N LEU A 504 13.07 -2.66 6.27
CA LEU A 504 12.61 -1.68 5.27
C LEU A 504 11.83 -0.52 5.91
N ALA A 505 10.99 -0.80 6.91
CA ALA A 505 10.24 0.23 7.62
C ALA A 505 11.14 1.10 8.50
N GLU A 506 12.18 0.54 9.14
CA GLU A 506 13.18 1.30 9.89
C GLU A 506 14.09 2.15 8.97
N ASP A 507 14.43 1.64 7.79
CA ASP A 507 15.18 2.37 6.76
C ASP A 507 14.38 3.58 6.23
N GLU A 508 13.05 3.46 6.13
CA GLU A 508 12.15 4.58 5.80
C GLU A 508 12.24 5.70 6.86
N LEU A 509 12.24 5.34 8.15
CA LEU A 509 12.34 6.29 9.28
C LEU A 509 13.70 6.98 9.39
N THR A 510 14.77 6.28 9.01
CA THR A 510 16.15 6.79 9.10
C THR A 510 16.60 7.52 7.84
N ARG A 511 15.80 7.44 6.76
CA ARG A 511 16.01 8.26 5.57
C ARG A 511 15.93 9.73 5.99
N PRO A 512 16.94 10.56 5.66
CA PRO A 512 16.86 11.98 5.96
C PRO A 512 15.57 12.54 5.35
N PRO A 513 14.81 13.37 6.09
CA PRO A 513 13.59 13.94 5.55
C PRO A 513 13.98 14.69 4.27
N GLU A 514 13.44 14.24 3.14
CA GLU A 514 13.46 15.07 1.95
C GLU A 514 12.77 16.38 2.34
N PRO A 515 13.35 17.55 1.99
CA PRO A 515 12.79 18.83 2.41
C PRO A 515 11.31 18.87 2.03
N ASP A 516 10.45 19.24 2.99
CA ASP A 516 9.00 19.42 2.81
C ASP A 516 8.73 20.26 1.54
N GLU A 517 8.60 19.59 0.39
CA GLU A 517 8.09 20.21 -0.82
C GLU A 517 6.57 20.36 -0.60
N PRO A 518 6.00 21.55 -0.84
CA PRO A 518 4.58 21.78 -0.63
C PRO A 518 3.79 20.73 -1.40
N GLU A 519 2.89 20.03 -0.71
CA GLU A 519 2.04 18.98 -1.28
C GLU A 519 1.22 19.57 -2.43
N VAL A 520 1.73 19.41 -3.66
CA VAL A 520 1.06 19.89 -4.86
C VAL A 520 -0.14 18.97 -5.09
N ASP A 521 -1.34 19.55 -5.07
CA ASP A 521 -2.58 18.85 -5.42
C ASP A 521 -2.37 18.06 -6.74
N PRO A 522 -2.40 16.72 -6.70
CA PRO A 522 -2.02 15.87 -7.84
C PRO A 522 -2.96 16.06 -9.05
N LEU A 523 -4.11 16.72 -8.87
CA LEU A 523 -5.05 17.06 -9.94
C LEU A 523 -4.81 18.46 -10.54
N LYS A 524 -3.98 19.28 -9.89
CA LYS A 524 -3.61 20.65 -10.29
C LYS A 524 -2.13 20.82 -10.64
N LEU A 525 -1.44 19.72 -10.95
CA LEU A 525 -0.05 19.73 -11.40
C LEU A 525 0.16 20.69 -12.59
N ALA A 526 1.01 21.69 -12.39
CA ALA A 526 1.54 22.60 -13.38
C ALA A 526 2.86 22.09 -13.95
N LYS A 527 3.34 22.76 -15.01
CA LYS A 527 4.65 22.46 -15.60
C LYS A 527 5.74 22.74 -14.55
N ASP A 528 6.73 21.85 -14.50
CA ASP A 528 7.88 21.82 -13.61
C ASP A 528 7.54 21.51 -12.13
N ASP A 529 6.26 21.22 -11.81
CA ASP A 529 5.88 20.70 -10.49
C ASP A 529 6.47 19.31 -10.27
N ARG A 530 6.81 19.02 -9.01
CA ARG A 530 7.29 17.72 -8.58
C ARG A 530 6.20 16.94 -7.89
N ILE A 531 6.11 15.65 -8.21
CA ILE A 531 5.24 14.68 -7.57
C ILE A 531 6.03 13.38 -7.38
N GLY A 532 6.47 13.12 -6.14
CA GLY A 532 7.43 12.04 -5.86
C GLY A 532 8.69 12.16 -6.74
N PRO A 533 9.15 11.07 -7.40
CA PRO A 533 10.35 11.11 -8.26
C PRO A 533 10.09 11.74 -9.64
N PHE A 534 8.88 12.25 -9.90
CA PHE A 534 8.45 12.68 -11.22
C PHE A 534 8.43 14.21 -11.34
N ILE A 535 9.02 14.72 -12.42
CA ILE A 535 8.93 16.14 -12.79
C ILE A 535 7.88 16.30 -13.89
N VAL A 536 6.86 17.11 -13.64
CA VAL A 536 5.75 17.33 -14.56
C VAL A 536 6.17 18.20 -15.73
N GLN A 537 5.92 17.73 -16.95
CA GLN A 537 6.13 18.51 -18.16
C GLN A 537 4.87 19.24 -18.57
N ARG A 538 3.80 18.48 -18.78
CA ARG A 538 2.50 18.99 -19.22
C ARG A 538 1.41 17.97 -18.99
N ARG A 539 0.18 18.44 -18.85
CA ARG A 539 -0.99 17.57 -18.84
C ARG A 539 -1.25 17.02 -20.25
N LEU A 540 -1.50 15.72 -20.34
CA LEU A 540 -1.88 15.04 -21.60
C LEU A 540 -3.40 15.04 -21.80
N GLY A 541 -4.16 14.84 -20.72
CA GLY A 541 -5.63 14.84 -20.77
C GLY A 541 -6.29 14.59 -19.41
N ARG A 542 -7.62 14.74 -19.38
CA ARG A 542 -8.48 14.38 -18.25
C ARG A 542 -9.61 13.51 -18.77
N GLY A 543 -9.62 12.24 -18.37
CA GLY A 543 -10.73 11.32 -18.59
C GLY A 543 -11.77 11.39 -17.47
N SER A 544 -12.80 10.56 -17.56
CA SER A 544 -13.83 10.39 -16.53
C SER A 544 -13.27 9.74 -15.24
N THR A 545 -12.26 8.89 -15.37
CA THR A 545 -11.65 8.11 -14.28
C THR A 545 -10.29 8.63 -13.84
N ALA A 546 -9.52 9.25 -14.73
CA ALA A 546 -8.13 9.63 -14.45
C ALA A 546 -7.66 10.91 -15.14
N VAL A 547 -6.60 11.50 -14.61
CA VAL A 547 -5.80 12.55 -15.21
C VAL A 547 -4.48 11.94 -15.70
N ALA A 548 -4.13 12.17 -16.96
CA ALA A 548 -2.85 11.73 -17.52
C ALA A 548 -1.90 12.93 -17.65
N VAL A 549 -0.70 12.79 -17.11
CA VAL A 549 0.34 13.83 -17.06
C VAL A 549 1.63 13.26 -17.65
N LEU A 550 2.27 14.03 -18.53
CA LEU A 550 3.61 13.70 -19.04
C LEU A 550 4.63 14.12 -17.99
N THR A 551 5.50 13.21 -17.60
CA THR A 551 6.54 13.41 -16.60
C THR A 551 7.89 12.88 -17.08
N HIS A 552 8.96 13.31 -16.42
CA HIS A 552 10.29 12.70 -16.52
C HIS A 552 10.60 11.89 -15.26
N ASP A 553 11.27 10.73 -15.39
CA ASP A 553 11.98 10.10 -14.26
C ASP A 553 13.27 10.86 -13.90
N ALA A 554 13.93 10.42 -12.83
CA ALA A 554 15.24 10.91 -12.41
C ALA A 554 16.34 10.77 -13.48
N ASP A 555 16.19 9.84 -14.42
CA ASP A 555 17.12 9.62 -15.54
C ASP A 555 16.78 10.48 -16.78
N GLY A 556 15.73 11.31 -16.71
CA GLY A 556 15.31 12.17 -17.82
C GLY A 556 14.57 11.44 -18.93
N ARG A 557 13.91 10.31 -18.65
CA ARG A 557 13.05 9.61 -19.63
C ARG A 557 11.61 10.04 -19.52
N GLU A 558 10.97 10.27 -20.68
CA GLU A 558 9.54 10.60 -20.76
C GLU A 558 8.64 9.41 -20.43
N GLN A 559 7.62 9.67 -19.61
CA GLN A 559 6.63 8.70 -19.17
C GLN A 559 5.31 9.37 -18.78
N VAL A 560 4.25 8.58 -18.69
CA VAL A 560 2.90 9.08 -18.41
C VAL A 560 2.47 8.65 -17.02
N LEU A 561 2.21 9.62 -16.16
CA LEU A 561 1.60 9.41 -14.87
C LEU A 561 0.07 9.50 -15.01
N LYS A 562 -0.62 8.37 -14.87
CA LYS A 562 -2.09 8.28 -14.92
C LYS A 562 -2.63 8.23 -13.48
N ILE A 563 -3.20 9.34 -13.01
CA ILE A 563 -3.64 9.54 -11.62
C ILE A 563 -5.16 9.47 -11.55
N ALA A 564 -5.73 8.76 -10.57
CA ALA A 564 -7.17 8.68 -10.35
C ALA A 564 -7.79 10.08 -10.15
N ALA A 565 -8.85 10.40 -10.90
CA ALA A 565 -9.48 11.73 -10.85
C ALA A 565 -10.22 12.01 -9.53
N THR A 566 -10.61 10.94 -8.81
CA THR A 566 -11.17 10.96 -7.46
C THR A 566 -10.67 9.71 -6.71
N PRO A 567 -10.66 9.69 -5.35
CA PRO A 567 -10.27 8.51 -4.58
C PRO A 567 -11.13 7.27 -4.91
N ASP A 568 -12.42 7.45 -5.22
CA ASP A 568 -13.32 6.35 -5.62
C ASP A 568 -12.89 5.67 -6.94
N HIS A 569 -12.19 6.40 -7.82
CA HIS A 569 -11.66 5.84 -9.06
C HIS A 569 -10.33 5.08 -8.86
N SER A 570 -9.72 5.16 -7.68
CA SER A 570 -8.44 4.50 -7.37
C SER A 570 -8.52 2.98 -7.50
N ALA A 571 -9.66 2.36 -7.18
CA ALA A 571 -9.86 0.92 -7.38
C ALA A 571 -9.71 0.51 -8.85
N ARG A 572 -10.30 1.27 -9.78
CA ARG A 572 -10.21 1.00 -11.22
C ARG A 572 -8.80 1.17 -11.76
N ILE A 573 -8.04 2.14 -11.24
CA ILE A 573 -6.63 2.35 -11.62
C ILE A 573 -5.75 1.20 -11.14
N ARG A 574 -5.99 0.67 -9.93
CA ARG A 574 -5.29 -0.53 -9.45
C ARG A 574 -5.62 -1.77 -10.28
N GLU A 575 -6.91 -1.98 -10.59
CA GLU A 575 -7.35 -3.08 -11.47
C GLU A 575 -6.72 -3.00 -12.87
N GLU A 576 -6.62 -1.79 -13.44
CA GLU A 576 -5.94 -1.55 -14.73
C GLU A 576 -4.46 -1.92 -14.66
N GLY A 577 -3.77 -1.52 -13.58
CA GLY A 577 -2.38 -1.89 -13.33
C GLY A 577 -2.18 -3.40 -13.24
N GLU A 578 -3.08 -4.12 -12.58
CA GLU A 578 -3.05 -5.58 -12.49
C GLU A 578 -3.28 -6.29 -13.84
N VAL A 579 -4.04 -5.69 -14.75
CA VAL A 579 -4.20 -6.20 -16.12
C VAL A 579 -2.92 -5.96 -16.91
N LEU A 580 -2.43 -4.72 -16.92
CA LEU A 580 -1.23 -4.33 -17.66
C LEU A 580 0.03 -5.04 -17.16
N SER A 581 0.14 -5.38 -15.88
CA SER A 581 1.31 -6.07 -15.32
C SER A 581 1.54 -7.45 -15.93
N LYS A 582 0.48 -8.07 -16.47
CA LYS A 582 0.50 -9.39 -17.13
C LYS A 582 0.82 -9.32 -18.63
N LEU A 583 0.67 -8.14 -19.24
CA LEU A 583 0.82 -7.96 -20.69
C LEU A 583 2.26 -7.58 -21.05
N ARG A 584 2.82 -8.26 -22.05
CA ARG A 584 4.18 -8.06 -22.57
C ARG A 584 4.18 -8.19 -24.09
N ASP A 585 3.67 -7.17 -24.77
CA ASP A 585 3.69 -7.08 -26.23
C ASP A 585 3.98 -5.64 -26.69
N SER A 586 4.66 -5.50 -27.84
CA SER A 586 5.06 -4.20 -28.38
C SER A 586 3.90 -3.31 -28.84
N THR A 587 2.73 -3.90 -29.07
CA THR A 587 1.50 -3.19 -29.48
C THR A 587 0.65 -2.76 -28.28
N ILE A 588 1.06 -3.06 -27.05
CA ILE A 588 0.38 -2.68 -25.81
C ILE A 588 1.25 -1.69 -25.04
N ILE A 589 0.62 -0.68 -24.40
CA ILE A 589 1.37 0.30 -23.61
C ILE A 589 2.08 -0.38 -22.43
N PRO A 590 3.41 -0.21 -22.27
CA PRO A 590 4.12 -0.84 -21.16
C PRO A 590 3.78 -0.15 -19.84
N LEU A 591 3.40 -0.94 -18.84
CA LEU A 591 3.42 -0.53 -17.44
C LEU A 591 4.87 -0.50 -16.95
N ARG A 592 5.33 0.67 -16.51
CA ARG A 592 6.69 0.85 -15.99
C ARG A 592 6.75 0.68 -14.48
N ASP A 593 5.78 1.25 -13.78
CA ASP A 593 5.72 1.21 -12.32
C ASP A 593 4.28 1.47 -11.82
N GLY A 594 4.02 1.14 -10.56
CA GLY A 594 2.75 1.29 -9.88
C GLY A 594 1.93 -0.01 -9.72
N PRO A 595 0.82 0.04 -8.97
CA PRO A 595 0.13 1.25 -8.52
C PRO A 595 0.87 2.02 -7.41
N LEU A 596 0.97 3.35 -7.58
CA LEU A 596 1.49 4.31 -6.61
C LEU A 596 0.33 5.06 -5.94
N ASP A 597 0.56 5.72 -4.81
CA ASP A 597 -0.44 6.56 -4.14
C ASP A 597 0.09 7.98 -3.95
N PHE A 598 -0.70 8.98 -4.39
CA PHE A 598 -0.40 10.40 -4.23
C PHE A 598 -1.60 11.11 -3.62
N GLY A 599 -1.52 11.49 -2.34
CA GLY A 599 -2.60 12.20 -1.65
C GLY A 599 -3.95 11.48 -1.68
N GLY A 600 -3.97 10.14 -1.61
CA GLY A 600 -5.18 9.31 -1.66
C GLY A 600 -5.68 8.97 -3.08
N HIS A 601 -4.93 9.37 -4.12
CA HIS A 601 -5.19 9.03 -5.51
C HIS A 601 -4.22 7.95 -6.00
N ALA A 602 -4.75 6.80 -6.42
CA ALA A 602 -3.91 5.78 -7.05
C ALA A 602 -3.40 6.28 -8.40
N ALA A 603 -2.15 5.95 -8.73
CA ALA A 603 -1.53 6.31 -10.00
C ALA A 603 -0.76 5.15 -10.63
N LEU A 604 -0.67 5.15 -11.97
CA LEU A 604 0.17 4.22 -12.73
C LEU A 604 1.20 5.00 -13.55
N VAL A 605 2.41 4.44 -13.67
CA VAL A 605 3.45 4.95 -14.53
C VAL A 605 3.48 4.13 -15.81
N LEU A 606 3.09 4.74 -16.92
CA LEU A 606 2.98 4.11 -18.23
C LEU A 606 4.07 4.65 -19.16
N GLY A 607 4.45 3.86 -20.17
CA GLY A 607 5.26 4.36 -21.27
C GLY A 607 4.59 5.54 -21.99
N TYR A 608 5.40 6.45 -22.54
CA TYR A 608 4.88 7.53 -23.36
C TYR A 608 4.79 7.11 -24.83
N ALA A 609 3.58 7.17 -25.40
CA ALA A 609 3.30 6.80 -26.79
C ALA A 609 3.49 7.95 -27.80
N GLY A 610 4.28 8.98 -27.50
CA GLY A 610 4.72 9.97 -28.48
C GLY A 610 3.62 10.82 -29.15
N ASN A 611 3.49 10.72 -30.48
CA ASN A 611 2.90 11.66 -31.45
C ASN A 611 1.37 11.88 -31.37
N GLY A 612 0.77 11.68 -30.20
CA GLY A 612 -0.68 11.77 -29.99
C GLY A 612 -1.42 10.48 -30.33
N THR A 613 -2.74 10.56 -30.39
CA THR A 613 -3.63 9.42 -30.62
C THR A 613 -4.10 9.36 -32.07
N LEU A 614 -4.54 8.18 -32.53
CA LEU A 614 -5.13 7.99 -33.84
C LEU A 614 -6.34 8.92 -34.05
N ALA A 615 -7.16 9.18 -33.02
CA ALA A 615 -8.26 10.14 -33.10
C ALA A 615 -7.79 11.56 -33.49
N ARG A 616 -6.68 12.02 -32.89
CA ARG A 616 -6.09 13.33 -33.21
C ARG A 616 -5.49 13.35 -34.61
N TRP A 617 -4.97 12.23 -35.07
CA TRP A 617 -4.50 12.09 -36.44
C TRP A 617 -5.66 12.20 -37.43
N LEU A 618 -6.70 11.38 -37.26
CA LEU A 618 -7.85 11.31 -38.16
C LEU A 618 -8.61 12.66 -38.24
N SER A 619 -8.69 13.40 -37.13
CA SER A 619 -9.35 14.71 -37.14
C SER A 619 -8.55 15.80 -37.89
N LYS A 620 -7.22 15.68 -37.92
CA LYS A 620 -6.33 16.66 -38.55
C LYS A 620 -6.03 16.33 -40.01
N GLU A 621 -5.76 15.07 -40.32
CA GLU A 621 -5.22 14.61 -41.60
C GLU A 621 -6.23 13.76 -42.41
N GLY A 622 -7.40 13.44 -41.84
CA GLY A 622 -8.42 12.60 -42.49
C GLY A 622 -8.08 11.10 -42.48
N SER A 623 -8.48 10.36 -43.52
CA SER A 623 -8.12 8.95 -43.69
C SER A 623 -6.60 8.76 -43.72
N VAL A 624 -6.08 7.57 -43.47
CA VAL A 624 -4.62 7.32 -43.49
C VAL A 624 -4.14 6.93 -44.90
N SER A 625 -2.84 7.12 -45.20
CA SER A 625 -2.25 6.67 -46.47
C SER A 625 -2.27 5.14 -46.56
N LEU A 626 -2.21 4.59 -47.78
CA LEU A 626 -2.29 3.14 -48.00
C LEU A 626 -1.24 2.35 -47.21
N GLU A 627 -0.01 2.88 -47.13
CA GLU A 627 1.09 2.29 -46.37
C GLU A 627 0.81 2.30 -44.86
N LYS A 628 0.36 3.44 -44.32
CA LYS A 628 -0.01 3.53 -42.91
C LYS A 628 -1.23 2.68 -42.57
N LEU A 629 -2.19 2.57 -43.49
CA LEU A 629 -3.36 1.73 -43.31
C LEU A 629 -2.91 0.31 -43.03
N GLU A 630 -2.04 -0.24 -43.87
CA GLU A 630 -1.47 -1.58 -43.73
C GLU A 630 -0.75 -1.77 -42.39
N ASP A 631 0.19 -0.88 -42.08
CA ASP A 631 1.03 -0.98 -40.86
C ASP A 631 0.19 -0.84 -39.59
N TRP A 632 -0.60 0.23 -39.49
CA TRP A 632 -1.39 0.53 -38.30
C TRP A 632 -2.56 -0.43 -38.14
N GLY A 633 -3.15 -0.90 -39.24
CA GLY A 633 -4.16 -1.95 -39.19
C GLY A 633 -3.56 -3.28 -38.72
N THR A 634 -2.33 -3.60 -39.14
CA THR A 634 -1.60 -4.77 -38.66
C THR A 634 -1.27 -4.65 -37.17
N ASP A 635 -0.85 -3.48 -36.70
CA ASP A 635 -0.57 -3.23 -35.28
C ASP A 635 -1.83 -3.42 -34.41
N LEU A 636 -2.95 -2.80 -34.80
CA LEU A 636 -4.23 -2.93 -34.11
C LEU A 636 -4.69 -4.40 -34.03
N LEU A 637 -4.69 -5.11 -35.16
CA LEU A 637 -5.13 -6.50 -35.19
C LEU A 637 -4.17 -7.44 -34.46
N SER A 638 -2.87 -7.12 -34.43
CA SER A 638 -1.88 -7.86 -33.64
C SER A 638 -2.13 -7.67 -32.14
N ALA A 639 -2.46 -6.45 -31.69
CA ALA A 639 -2.85 -6.19 -30.31
C ALA A 639 -4.09 -6.98 -29.91
N VAL A 640 -5.14 -6.98 -30.75
CA VAL A 640 -6.38 -7.73 -30.48
C VAL A 640 -6.12 -9.23 -30.45
N ALA A 641 -5.33 -9.77 -31.38
CA ALA A 641 -4.95 -11.18 -31.38
C ALA A 641 -4.14 -11.58 -30.14
N TYR A 642 -3.24 -10.70 -29.68
CA TYR A 642 -2.50 -10.91 -28.44
C TYR A 642 -3.43 -10.95 -27.21
N LEU A 643 -4.31 -9.96 -27.07
CA LEU A 643 -5.28 -9.91 -25.97
C LEU A 643 -6.23 -11.11 -25.95
N GLU A 644 -6.68 -11.55 -27.13
CA GLU A 644 -7.53 -12.73 -27.26
C GLU A 644 -6.84 -14.01 -26.75
N ARG A 645 -5.54 -14.18 -27.04
CA ARG A 645 -4.74 -15.32 -26.55
C ARG A 645 -4.51 -15.27 -25.03
N GLU A 646 -4.37 -14.08 -24.47
CA GLU A 646 -4.25 -13.88 -23.02
C GLU A 646 -5.61 -13.95 -22.29
N GLY A 647 -6.71 -14.11 -23.03
CA GLY A 647 -8.07 -14.18 -22.47
C GLY A 647 -8.55 -12.85 -21.86
N ILE A 648 -8.02 -11.73 -22.34
CA ILE A 648 -8.31 -10.37 -21.85
C ILE A 648 -9.11 -9.62 -22.91
N ALA A 649 -10.28 -9.09 -22.54
CA ALA A 649 -11.04 -8.18 -23.39
C ALA A 649 -10.71 -6.72 -23.05
N HIS A 650 -10.52 -5.87 -24.05
CA HIS A 650 -10.24 -4.45 -23.86
C HIS A 650 -11.53 -3.64 -23.63
N ARG A 651 -12.59 -3.95 -24.38
CA ARG A 651 -13.95 -3.35 -24.34
C ARG A 651 -14.10 -1.89 -24.73
N ASP A 652 -13.00 -1.16 -24.88
CA ASP A 652 -13.01 0.23 -25.36
C ASP A 652 -12.03 0.47 -26.52
N ILE A 653 -11.98 -0.44 -27.50
CA ILE A 653 -11.14 -0.26 -28.69
C ILE A 653 -11.71 0.87 -29.54
N LYS A 654 -10.95 1.97 -29.67
CA LYS A 654 -11.32 3.17 -30.42
C LYS A 654 -10.08 4.02 -30.75
N PRO A 655 -10.15 4.98 -31.68
CA PRO A 655 -9.00 5.79 -32.08
C PRO A 655 -8.38 6.63 -30.94
N GLU A 656 -9.15 7.01 -29.91
CA GLU A 656 -8.62 7.75 -28.76
C GLU A 656 -7.72 6.88 -27.88
N ASN A 657 -7.93 5.57 -27.86
CA ASN A 657 -7.16 4.59 -27.09
C ASN A 657 -6.03 3.96 -27.91
N LEU A 658 -5.72 4.50 -29.09
CA LEU A 658 -4.60 4.06 -29.93
C LEU A 658 -3.57 5.18 -30.01
N GLY A 659 -2.43 5.03 -29.33
CA GLY A 659 -1.30 5.95 -29.36
C GLY A 659 -0.36 5.68 -30.53
N ILE A 660 0.33 6.71 -31.03
CA ILE A 660 1.28 6.62 -32.15
C ILE A 660 2.71 6.73 -31.62
N ALA A 661 3.29 5.60 -31.22
CA ALA A 661 4.63 5.52 -30.63
C ALA A 661 5.72 5.44 -31.71
N GLU A 662 6.88 6.05 -31.46
CA GLU A 662 8.05 5.94 -32.33
C GLU A 662 8.92 4.75 -31.90
N VAL A 663 9.05 3.76 -32.78
CA VAL A 663 9.75 2.49 -32.48
C VAL A 663 11.03 2.35 -33.31
N GLY A 664 12.08 1.86 -32.66
CA GLY A 664 13.36 1.52 -33.27
C GLY A 664 14.27 2.73 -33.56
N PRO A 665 15.51 2.48 -34.03
CA PRO A 665 16.50 3.54 -34.27
C PRO A 665 16.10 4.53 -35.36
N ARG A 666 15.13 4.17 -36.21
CA ARG A 666 14.56 5.02 -37.27
C ARG A 666 13.27 5.73 -36.85
N LYS A 667 12.85 5.62 -35.59
CA LYS A 667 11.65 6.30 -35.02
C LYS A 667 10.40 6.10 -35.88
N GLN A 668 10.10 4.85 -36.27
CA GLN A 668 8.94 4.55 -37.11
C GLN A 668 7.64 4.65 -36.30
N PRO A 669 6.58 5.33 -36.78
CA PRO A 669 5.33 5.47 -36.06
C PRO A 669 4.51 4.17 -36.10
N ARG A 670 4.29 3.57 -34.94
CA ARG A 670 3.51 2.33 -34.74
C ARG A 670 2.33 2.59 -33.81
N LEU A 671 1.25 1.83 -33.98
CA LEU A 671 0.13 1.92 -33.04
C LEU A 671 0.38 1.11 -31.78
N VAL A 672 0.02 1.70 -30.66
CA VAL A 672 0.06 1.08 -29.33
C VAL A 672 -1.29 1.28 -28.66
N LEU A 673 -1.89 0.19 -28.17
CA LEU A 673 -3.16 0.20 -27.45
C LEU A 673 -2.98 0.72 -26.02
N LEU A 674 -3.84 1.65 -25.64
CA LEU A 674 -3.86 2.39 -24.38
C LEU A 674 -5.16 2.11 -23.61
N ASP A 675 -5.17 2.39 -22.31
CA ASP A 675 -6.36 2.45 -21.43
C ASP A 675 -7.14 1.13 -21.23
N PHE A 676 -6.74 0.38 -20.21
CA PHE A 676 -7.33 -0.93 -19.86
C PHE A 676 -8.39 -0.84 -18.75
N SER A 677 -8.95 0.34 -18.53
CA SER A 677 -9.85 0.61 -17.40
C SER A 677 -11.19 -0.14 -17.44
N LEU A 678 -11.61 -0.69 -18.59
CA LEU A 678 -12.83 -1.50 -18.73
C LEU A 678 -12.56 -3.01 -18.83
N SER A 679 -11.31 -3.46 -18.78
CA SER A 679 -10.97 -4.89 -18.96
C SER A 679 -11.54 -5.81 -17.88
N ARG A 680 -11.77 -5.28 -16.67
CA ARG A 680 -12.42 -6.00 -15.55
C ARG A 680 -13.91 -5.70 -15.36
N ALA A 681 -14.52 -4.92 -16.25
CA ALA A 681 -15.96 -4.68 -16.16
C ALA A 681 -16.74 -6.03 -16.18
N PRO A 682 -17.85 -6.16 -15.46
CA PRO A 682 -18.70 -7.35 -15.55
C PRO A 682 -19.10 -7.65 -17.01
N THR A 683 -19.07 -8.91 -17.43
CA THR A 683 -19.33 -9.29 -18.84
C THR A 683 -20.78 -9.06 -19.26
N ASP A 684 -21.72 -8.93 -18.32
CA ASP A 684 -23.11 -8.60 -18.55
C ASP A 684 -23.37 -7.08 -18.69
N GLN A 685 -22.37 -6.22 -18.48
CA GLN A 685 -22.46 -4.78 -18.77
C GLN A 685 -22.19 -4.50 -20.24
N LEU A 686 -23.17 -4.81 -21.09
CA LEU A 686 -23.06 -4.73 -22.55
C LEU A 686 -22.91 -3.30 -23.11
N GLU A 687 -23.32 -2.29 -22.34
CA GLU A 687 -23.19 -0.87 -22.71
C GLU A 687 -21.86 -0.25 -22.25
N ALA A 688 -20.97 -1.02 -21.62
CA ALA A 688 -19.65 -0.54 -21.19
C ALA A 688 -18.73 -0.35 -22.40
N GLY A 689 -18.49 0.91 -22.79
CA GLY A 689 -17.57 1.31 -23.85
C GLY A 689 -18.11 2.50 -24.66
N THR A 690 -17.47 2.80 -25.79
CA THR A 690 -17.80 3.99 -26.59
C THR A 690 -18.75 3.66 -27.73
N ARG A 691 -20.00 4.13 -27.64
CA ARG A 691 -21.15 3.74 -28.51
C ARG A 691 -20.87 3.57 -30.01
N PRO A 692 -20.16 4.46 -30.72
CA PRO A 692 -19.90 4.28 -32.15
C PRO A 692 -19.04 3.07 -32.51
N TYR A 693 -18.27 2.53 -31.56
CA TYR A 693 -17.36 1.39 -31.75
C TYR A 693 -17.87 0.11 -31.05
N LEU A 694 -18.90 0.24 -30.20
CA LEU A 694 -19.54 -0.89 -29.56
C LEU A 694 -20.27 -1.76 -30.58
N ASP A 695 -20.20 -3.08 -30.41
CA ASP A 695 -21.00 -4.02 -31.18
C ASP A 695 -22.49 -3.82 -30.86
N PRO A 696 -23.29 -3.24 -31.76
CA PRO A 696 -24.66 -2.91 -31.46
C PRO A 696 -25.52 -4.17 -31.30
N PHE A 697 -25.05 -5.34 -31.74
CA PHE A 697 -25.80 -6.59 -31.69
C PHE A 697 -25.61 -7.37 -30.38
N LEU A 698 -24.82 -6.85 -29.43
CA LEU A 698 -24.81 -7.36 -28.05
C LEU A 698 -26.20 -7.22 -27.40
N GLY A 699 -26.61 -8.24 -26.65
CA GLY A 699 -27.94 -8.32 -26.04
C GLY A 699 -29.04 -8.75 -27.02
N THR A 700 -28.67 -9.10 -28.25
CA THR A 700 -29.57 -9.70 -29.25
C THR A 700 -29.09 -11.11 -29.61
N GLY A 701 -29.99 -11.97 -30.12
CA GLY A 701 -29.60 -13.30 -30.62
C GLY A 701 -28.97 -14.24 -29.58
N GLY A 702 -29.22 -14.03 -28.28
CA GLY A 702 -28.66 -14.82 -27.18
C GLY A 702 -27.24 -14.41 -26.72
N ARG A 703 -26.71 -13.29 -27.23
CA ARG A 703 -25.42 -12.73 -26.81
C ARG A 703 -25.57 -11.78 -25.61
N ASP A 704 -25.96 -12.35 -24.46
CA ASP A 704 -26.24 -11.58 -23.24
C ASP A 704 -24.98 -11.23 -22.43
N ARG A 705 -23.80 -11.53 -22.96
CA ARG A 705 -22.49 -11.23 -22.37
C ARG A 705 -21.52 -10.74 -23.44
N TRP A 706 -20.57 -9.91 -23.02
CA TRP A 706 -19.44 -9.51 -23.84
C TRP A 706 -18.63 -10.74 -24.26
N ASP A 707 -18.42 -10.88 -25.56
CA ASP A 707 -17.61 -11.94 -26.14
C ASP A 707 -16.46 -11.37 -26.97
N LEU A 708 -15.54 -12.23 -27.39
CA LEU A 708 -14.35 -11.82 -28.17
C LEU A 708 -14.71 -11.38 -29.60
N SER A 709 -15.90 -11.74 -30.09
CA SER A 709 -16.40 -11.27 -31.38
C SER A 709 -16.73 -9.77 -31.35
N ALA A 710 -17.10 -9.23 -30.19
CA ALA A 710 -17.29 -7.79 -29.99
C ALA A 710 -15.96 -7.02 -30.10
N GLU A 711 -14.84 -7.54 -29.60
CA GLU A 711 -13.52 -6.90 -29.73
C GLU A 711 -13.10 -6.79 -31.22
N ARG A 712 -13.31 -7.87 -31.98
CA ARG A 712 -13.06 -7.90 -33.43
C ARG A 712 -13.94 -6.91 -34.19
N PHE A 713 -15.20 -6.77 -33.78
CA PHE A 713 -16.10 -5.78 -34.34
C PHE A 713 -15.58 -4.36 -34.11
N SER A 714 -15.22 -4.00 -32.87
CA SER A 714 -14.69 -2.68 -32.54
C SER A 714 -13.41 -2.37 -33.34
N ALA A 715 -12.51 -3.34 -33.48
CA ALA A 715 -11.32 -3.19 -34.32
C ALA A 715 -11.69 -2.94 -35.81
N ALA A 716 -12.65 -3.68 -36.37
CA ALA A 716 -13.09 -3.50 -37.75
C ALA A 716 -13.73 -2.12 -38.00
N VAL A 717 -14.46 -1.56 -37.02
CA VAL A 717 -14.97 -0.18 -37.09
C VAL A 717 -13.82 0.82 -37.21
N VAL A 718 -12.76 0.64 -36.40
CA VAL A 718 -11.56 1.50 -36.45
C VAL A 718 -10.84 1.37 -37.80
N LEU A 719 -10.68 0.15 -38.33
CA LEU A 719 -10.08 -0.08 -39.65
C LEU A 719 -10.86 0.61 -40.77
N HIS A 720 -12.20 0.52 -40.75
CA HIS A 720 -13.04 1.24 -41.70
C HIS A 720 -12.83 2.76 -41.59
N GLN A 721 -12.80 3.30 -40.36
CA GLN A 721 -12.61 4.72 -40.15
C GLN A 721 -11.22 5.21 -40.58
N MET A 722 -10.18 4.40 -40.38
CA MET A 722 -8.84 4.68 -40.89
C MET A 722 -8.83 4.76 -42.43
N ALA A 723 -9.49 3.83 -43.10
CA ALA A 723 -9.53 3.76 -44.55
C ALA A 723 -10.42 4.85 -45.18
N ALA A 724 -11.63 5.04 -44.65
CA ALA A 724 -12.68 5.87 -45.24
C ALA A 724 -12.80 7.27 -44.62
N GLY A 725 -12.16 7.53 -43.48
CA GLY A 725 -12.33 8.74 -42.69
C GLY A 725 -13.71 8.89 -42.03
N THR A 726 -14.60 7.91 -42.21
CA THR A 726 -15.99 7.91 -41.72
C THR A 726 -16.32 6.59 -41.03
N LEU A 727 -17.34 6.58 -40.16
CA LEU A 727 -17.80 5.36 -39.49
C LEU A 727 -18.68 4.51 -40.43
N PRO A 728 -18.67 3.17 -40.29
CA PRO A 728 -19.62 2.30 -40.97
C PRO A 728 -21.04 2.55 -40.45
N PHE A 729 -22.05 2.21 -41.25
CA PHE A 729 -23.45 2.40 -40.88
C PHE A 729 -24.34 1.28 -41.41
N TRP A 730 -25.51 1.12 -40.79
CA TRP A 730 -26.54 0.17 -41.16
C TRP A 730 -27.81 0.93 -41.56
N GLY A 731 -28.43 0.53 -42.68
CA GLY A 731 -29.66 1.14 -43.16
C GLY A 731 -29.55 2.65 -43.44
N ASP A 732 -30.42 3.44 -42.81
CA ASP A 732 -30.64 4.87 -43.11
C ASP A 732 -29.78 5.84 -42.27
N ARG A 733 -28.84 5.33 -41.47
CA ARG A 733 -28.00 6.09 -40.50
C ARG A 733 -28.76 6.73 -39.33
N ALA A 734 -30.09 6.70 -39.34
CA ALA A 734 -30.94 7.30 -38.31
C ALA A 734 -31.47 6.26 -37.32
N THR A 735 -31.62 5.01 -37.77
CA THR A 735 -32.14 3.90 -36.99
C THR A 735 -31.00 3.13 -36.30
N ASP A 736 -31.18 2.79 -35.02
CA ASP A 736 -30.24 1.92 -34.28
C ASP A 736 -30.09 0.58 -35.03
N PRO A 737 -28.86 0.08 -35.26
CA PRO A 737 -28.62 -1.14 -36.01
C PRO A 737 -29.40 -2.37 -35.49
N ARG A 738 -29.79 -2.39 -34.21
CA ARG A 738 -30.61 -3.47 -33.62
C ARG A 738 -32.03 -3.55 -34.16
N PHE A 739 -32.56 -2.45 -34.68
CA PHE A 739 -33.96 -2.35 -35.14
C PHE A 739 -34.09 -2.36 -36.66
N THR A 740 -33.00 -2.60 -37.39
CA THR A 740 -33.02 -2.71 -38.86
C THR A 740 -32.52 -4.08 -39.31
N ASP A 741 -33.05 -4.53 -40.45
CA ASP A 741 -32.58 -5.76 -41.11
C ASP A 741 -31.57 -5.48 -42.22
N ALA A 742 -31.19 -4.22 -42.42
CA ALA A 742 -30.17 -3.85 -43.39
C ALA A 742 -28.77 -4.31 -42.95
N ASP A 743 -28.03 -4.89 -43.89
CA ASP A 743 -26.61 -5.19 -43.70
C ASP A 743 -25.76 -3.91 -43.58
N VAL A 744 -24.53 -4.09 -43.10
CA VAL A 744 -23.54 -3.01 -43.04
C VAL A 744 -23.31 -2.45 -44.44
N THR A 745 -23.39 -1.12 -44.56
CA THR A 745 -23.11 -0.42 -45.81
C THR A 745 -21.71 0.18 -45.74
N ILE A 746 -20.82 -0.33 -46.60
CA ILE A 746 -19.45 0.18 -46.78
C ILE A 746 -19.45 1.01 -48.07
N ASP A 747 -19.28 2.34 -47.95
CA ASP A 747 -19.20 3.21 -49.14
C ASP A 747 -17.82 3.05 -49.79
N GLY A 748 -17.74 2.23 -50.83
CA GLY A 748 -16.50 1.98 -51.56
C GLY A 748 -15.84 3.26 -52.07
N ARG A 749 -16.58 4.34 -52.34
CA ARG A 749 -16.00 5.61 -52.83
C ARG A 749 -15.06 6.28 -51.84
N GLY A 750 -15.22 6.01 -50.54
CA GLY A 750 -14.32 6.49 -49.50
C GLY A 750 -13.07 5.63 -49.32
N LEU A 751 -13.03 4.42 -49.88
CA LEU A 751 -11.92 3.48 -49.73
C LEU A 751 -10.86 3.64 -50.83
N PRO A 752 -9.57 3.33 -50.53
CA PRO A 752 -8.50 3.36 -51.52
C PRO A 752 -8.81 2.41 -52.69
N GLU A 753 -8.86 2.94 -53.91
CA GLU A 753 -9.17 2.20 -55.15
C GLU A 753 -8.42 0.85 -55.28
N PRO A 754 -7.09 0.79 -55.03
CA PRO A 754 -6.32 -0.44 -55.28
C PRO A 754 -6.72 -1.65 -54.43
N ILE A 755 -7.34 -1.41 -53.27
CA ILE A 755 -7.75 -2.46 -52.33
C ILE A 755 -9.25 -2.45 -52.03
N ARG A 756 -10.01 -1.58 -52.72
CA ARG A 756 -11.41 -1.27 -52.38
C ARG A 756 -12.26 -2.53 -52.23
N ASP A 757 -12.22 -3.40 -53.23
CA ASP A 757 -13.11 -4.57 -53.27
C ASP A 757 -12.73 -5.59 -52.18
N SER A 758 -11.45 -5.94 -52.07
CA SER A 758 -10.94 -6.87 -51.06
C SER A 758 -11.15 -6.35 -49.63
N LEU A 759 -10.93 -5.05 -49.40
CA LEU A 759 -11.17 -4.41 -48.11
C LEU A 759 -12.67 -4.33 -47.78
N THR A 760 -13.52 -4.08 -48.79
CA THR A 760 -14.99 -4.06 -48.62
C THR A 760 -15.51 -5.42 -48.17
N GLU A 761 -15.09 -6.51 -48.81
CA GLU A 761 -15.50 -7.85 -48.41
C GLU A 761 -15.00 -8.22 -47.01
N LEU A 762 -13.75 -7.89 -46.67
CA LEU A 762 -13.22 -8.10 -45.32
C LEU A 762 -14.04 -7.36 -44.27
N LEU A 763 -14.33 -6.08 -44.48
CA LEU A 763 -15.11 -5.26 -43.55
C LEU A 763 -16.55 -5.73 -43.45
N ARG A 764 -17.17 -6.17 -44.56
CA ARG A 764 -18.53 -6.72 -44.58
C ARG A 764 -18.63 -8.00 -43.73
N GLN A 765 -17.62 -8.87 -43.81
CA GLN A 765 -17.56 -10.08 -42.97
C GLN A 765 -17.29 -9.72 -41.50
N ALA A 766 -16.31 -8.84 -41.23
CA ALA A 766 -15.94 -8.48 -39.86
C ALA A 766 -17.04 -7.71 -39.10
N LEU A 767 -17.86 -6.92 -39.81
CA LEU A 767 -18.96 -6.13 -39.27
C LEU A 767 -20.34 -6.79 -39.47
N HIS A 768 -20.37 -8.08 -39.79
CA HIS A 768 -21.62 -8.81 -40.00
C HIS A 768 -22.50 -8.78 -38.74
N ARG A 769 -23.83 -8.71 -38.91
CA ARG A 769 -24.77 -8.62 -37.78
C ARG A 769 -24.77 -9.87 -36.90
N ASP A 770 -24.75 -11.04 -37.54
CA ASP A 770 -24.59 -12.33 -36.88
C ASP A 770 -23.10 -12.57 -36.60
N ALA A 771 -22.76 -12.64 -35.31
CA ALA A 771 -21.39 -12.85 -34.83
C ALA A 771 -20.78 -14.18 -35.31
N SER A 772 -21.59 -15.19 -35.62
CA SER A 772 -21.13 -16.50 -36.13
C SER A 772 -20.67 -16.47 -37.59
N GLN A 773 -21.05 -15.42 -38.34
CA GLN A 773 -20.61 -15.21 -39.72
C GLN A 773 -19.37 -14.31 -39.80
N ARG A 774 -18.91 -13.77 -38.65
CA ARG A 774 -17.66 -13.00 -38.56
C ARG A 774 -16.46 -13.94 -38.54
N PHE A 775 -15.25 -13.38 -38.48
CA PHE A 775 -14.04 -14.16 -38.27
C PHE A 775 -14.06 -14.87 -36.91
N ASP A 776 -13.71 -16.16 -36.92
CA ASP A 776 -13.69 -17.01 -35.73
C ASP A 776 -12.69 -16.50 -34.68
N THR A 777 -11.51 -16.06 -35.12
CA THR A 777 -10.44 -15.53 -34.25
C THR A 777 -9.85 -14.23 -34.79
N ALA A 778 -9.24 -13.42 -33.92
CA ALA A 778 -8.53 -12.21 -34.35
C ALA A 778 -7.30 -12.53 -35.22
N ASP A 779 -6.69 -13.70 -35.05
CA ASP A 779 -5.62 -14.21 -35.92
C ASP A 779 -6.11 -14.44 -37.36
N ASP A 780 -7.34 -14.94 -37.54
CA ASP A 780 -7.94 -15.12 -38.87
C ASP A 780 -8.25 -13.79 -39.53
N LEU A 781 -8.77 -12.83 -38.77
CA LEU A 781 -8.98 -11.45 -39.24
C LEU A 781 -7.65 -10.78 -39.62
N LEU A 782 -6.60 -10.94 -38.81
CA LEU A 782 -5.25 -10.43 -39.11
C LEU A 782 -4.67 -11.07 -40.38
N ARG A 783 -4.89 -12.37 -40.59
CA ARG A 783 -4.45 -13.06 -41.80
C ARG A 783 -5.20 -12.54 -43.03
N ALA A 784 -6.52 -12.39 -42.93
CA ALA A 784 -7.33 -11.82 -44.00
C ALA A 784 -6.91 -10.37 -44.32
N TRP A 785 -6.62 -9.57 -43.29
CA TRP A 785 -6.10 -8.21 -43.43
C TRP A 785 -4.81 -8.18 -44.26
N ARG A 786 -3.83 -9.01 -43.91
CA ARG A 786 -2.57 -9.10 -44.66
C ARG A 786 -2.77 -9.54 -46.12
N LEU A 787 -3.77 -10.37 -46.39
CA LEU A 787 -4.08 -10.80 -47.76
C LEU A 787 -4.63 -9.67 -48.63
N VAL A 788 -5.33 -8.69 -48.06
CA VAL A 788 -5.82 -7.49 -48.78
C VAL A 788 -4.65 -6.73 -49.44
N PHE A 789 -3.50 -6.65 -48.76
CA PHE A 789 -2.32 -5.94 -49.25
C PHE A 789 -1.37 -6.84 -50.04
N ALA A 790 -1.41 -8.16 -49.83
CA ALA A 790 -0.58 -9.11 -50.58
C ALA A 790 -0.86 -9.10 -52.10
N ASP A 791 -2.07 -8.73 -52.51
CA ASP A 791 -2.43 -8.57 -53.92
C ASP A 791 -1.84 -7.28 -54.53
N LEU A 792 -1.58 -6.23 -53.74
CA LEU A 792 -0.83 -5.05 -54.19
C LEU A 792 0.62 -5.37 -54.45
N ASP A 793 1.26 -6.12 -53.54
CA ASP A 793 2.66 -6.53 -53.70
C ASP A 793 2.81 -7.51 -54.87
N ARG A 794 1.80 -8.39 -55.09
CA ARG A 794 1.74 -9.27 -56.27
C ARG A 794 1.43 -8.51 -57.56
N ALA A 795 0.57 -7.50 -57.57
CA ALA A 795 0.34 -6.63 -58.73
C ALA A 795 1.60 -5.80 -59.06
N GLY A 796 2.32 -5.31 -58.04
CA GLY A 796 3.62 -4.66 -58.23
C GLY A 796 4.69 -5.58 -58.84
N THR A 797 4.60 -6.90 -58.63
CA THR A 797 5.54 -7.90 -59.17
C THR A 797 5.06 -8.64 -60.44
N THR A 798 3.76 -8.67 -60.74
CA THR A 798 3.19 -9.38 -61.92
C THR A 798 2.54 -8.46 -62.96
N THR A 799 1.99 -7.31 -62.57
CA THR A 799 1.79 -6.14 -63.45
C THR A 799 2.96 -5.19 -63.32
N GLY A 800 4.17 -5.75 -63.45
CA GLY A 800 5.35 -4.97 -63.73
C GLY A 800 5.09 -4.19 -65.00
N THR A 801 4.72 -2.92 -64.85
CA THR A 801 5.24 -1.92 -65.77
C THR A 801 6.76 -2.12 -65.67
N SER A 802 7.34 -2.92 -66.57
CA SER A 802 8.78 -3.21 -66.53
C SER A 802 9.51 -1.88 -66.43
N ASP A 803 10.73 -1.83 -65.88
CA ASP A 803 11.46 -0.56 -65.88
C ASP A 803 11.51 0.07 -67.29
N ASP A 804 11.47 -0.77 -68.34
CA ASP A 804 11.27 -0.35 -69.74
C ASP A 804 9.89 0.28 -70.02
N GLU A 805 8.79 -0.30 -69.55
CA GLU A 805 7.44 0.26 -69.74
C GLU A 805 7.23 1.52 -68.88
N ARG A 806 7.86 1.62 -67.70
CA ARG A 806 7.78 2.81 -66.85
C ARG A 806 8.60 3.93 -67.48
N ALA A 807 9.78 3.60 -68.00
CA ALA A 807 10.58 4.52 -68.80
C ALA A 807 9.81 4.99 -70.04
N ARG A 808 9.07 4.12 -70.73
CA ARG A 808 8.20 4.50 -71.86
C ARG A 808 7.09 5.45 -71.44
N LEU A 809 6.37 5.16 -70.35
CA LEU A 809 5.30 6.03 -69.84
C LEU A 809 5.83 7.39 -69.37
N LEU A 810 6.97 7.44 -68.67
CA LEU A 810 7.64 8.68 -68.28
C LEU A 810 8.15 9.47 -69.49
N THR A 811 8.58 8.78 -70.56
CA THR A 811 9.01 9.41 -71.82
C THR A 811 7.85 10.00 -72.60
N ALA A 812 6.71 9.30 -72.63
CA ALA A 812 5.49 9.72 -73.31
C ALA A 812 4.67 10.76 -72.52
N ALA A 813 4.95 10.93 -71.23
CA ALA A 813 4.26 11.89 -70.39
C ALA A 813 4.39 13.32 -70.92
N THR A 814 3.36 14.14 -70.70
CA THR A 814 3.34 15.58 -70.97
C THR A 814 3.03 16.31 -69.66
N THR A 815 3.11 17.64 -69.64
CA THR A 815 2.71 18.42 -68.45
C THR A 815 1.25 18.18 -68.04
N ALA A 816 0.37 17.82 -68.98
CA ALA A 816 -1.03 17.48 -68.72
C ALA A 816 -1.28 16.01 -68.34
N THR A 817 -0.25 15.15 -68.33
CA THR A 817 -0.42 13.73 -68.00
C THR A 817 -0.76 13.56 -66.51
N PRO A 818 -1.83 12.81 -66.16
CA PRO A 818 -2.14 12.49 -64.77
C PRO A 818 -1.07 11.61 -64.12
N VAL A 819 -0.84 11.75 -62.82
CA VAL A 819 0.18 10.97 -62.07
C VAL A 819 -0.09 9.46 -62.10
N ARG A 820 -1.36 9.04 -62.20
CA ARG A 820 -1.76 7.63 -62.42
C ARG A 820 -1.22 7.04 -63.72
N GLY A 821 -0.99 7.89 -64.73
CA GLY A 821 -0.50 7.47 -66.05
C GLY A 821 1.02 7.28 -66.11
N LEU A 822 1.74 7.45 -65.00
CA LEU A 822 3.21 7.41 -64.96
C LEU A 822 3.79 6.00 -64.70
N GLY A 823 2.95 4.98 -64.49
CA GLY A 823 3.40 3.62 -64.19
C GLY A 823 4.11 3.50 -62.83
N LEU A 824 3.74 4.37 -61.89
CA LEU A 824 4.23 4.36 -60.51
C LEU A 824 3.49 3.28 -59.69
N ASP A 825 4.12 2.82 -58.62
CA ASP A 825 3.50 1.91 -57.65
C ASP A 825 2.24 2.55 -57.02
N PRO A 826 1.17 1.78 -56.74
CA PRO A 826 -0.06 2.30 -56.13
C PRO A 826 0.15 3.12 -54.85
N ARG A 827 1.15 2.79 -54.01
CA ARG A 827 1.49 3.57 -52.80
C ARG A 827 2.10 4.94 -53.16
N ALA A 828 2.87 5.01 -54.25
CA ALA A 828 3.46 6.26 -54.74
C ALA A 828 2.40 7.19 -55.38
N VAL A 829 1.43 6.62 -56.08
CA VAL A 829 0.30 7.36 -56.66
C VAL A 829 -0.59 7.93 -55.55
N ASP A 830 -0.97 7.11 -54.55
CA ASP A 830 -1.75 7.56 -53.39
C ASP A 830 -1.05 8.73 -52.66
N ALA A 831 0.26 8.66 -52.48
CA ALA A 831 1.04 9.71 -51.85
C ALA A 831 0.99 11.06 -52.59
N LEU A 832 1.03 11.05 -53.93
CA LEU A 832 0.97 12.27 -54.75
C LEU A 832 -0.44 12.90 -54.73
N GLU A 833 -1.47 12.09 -54.92
CA GLU A 833 -2.86 12.58 -54.96
C GLU A 833 -3.28 13.19 -53.63
N ARG A 834 -2.88 12.57 -52.52
CA ARG A 834 -3.13 13.12 -51.18
C ARG A 834 -2.37 14.42 -50.91
N ALA A 835 -1.29 14.67 -51.64
CA ALA A 835 -0.54 15.92 -51.58
C ALA A 835 -1.10 17.00 -52.54
N GLY A 836 -2.21 16.73 -53.24
CA GLY A 836 -2.81 17.63 -54.22
C GLY A 836 -2.07 17.67 -55.56
N VAL A 837 -1.29 16.63 -55.86
CA VAL A 837 -0.50 16.53 -57.10
C VAL A 837 -1.15 15.50 -58.01
N ASP A 838 -2.02 15.99 -58.91
CA ASP A 838 -2.79 15.16 -59.83
C ASP A 838 -2.12 15.02 -61.20
N THR A 839 -1.26 15.97 -61.56
CA THR A 839 -0.63 16.07 -62.89
C THR A 839 0.89 16.24 -62.83
N VAL A 840 1.56 15.90 -63.93
CA VAL A 840 3.01 16.11 -64.10
C VAL A 840 3.40 17.59 -63.97
N ALA A 841 2.59 18.54 -64.44
CA ALA A 841 2.85 19.96 -64.27
C ALA A 841 3.01 20.34 -62.78
N GLN A 842 2.02 19.96 -61.96
CA GLN A 842 2.04 20.22 -60.53
C GLN A 842 3.24 19.53 -59.84
N LEU A 843 3.58 18.30 -60.27
CA LEU A 843 4.76 17.60 -59.74
C LEU A 843 6.07 18.32 -60.08
N LEU A 844 6.16 18.95 -61.25
CA LEU A 844 7.38 19.64 -61.69
C LEU A 844 7.56 21.02 -61.07
N ASP A 845 6.47 21.72 -60.74
CA ASP A 845 6.49 23.02 -60.07
C ASP A 845 7.03 22.92 -58.63
N LEU A 846 7.01 21.72 -58.02
CA LEU A 846 7.46 21.48 -56.65
C LEU A 846 8.97 21.20 -56.57
N PRO A 847 9.76 21.80 -55.66
CA PRO A 847 11.20 21.56 -55.54
C PRO A 847 11.57 20.07 -55.41
N PRO A 848 12.76 19.60 -55.86
CA PRO A 848 13.13 18.18 -55.77
C PRO A 848 13.13 17.65 -54.34
N LEU A 849 13.46 18.52 -53.38
CA LEU A 849 13.50 18.21 -51.96
C LEU A 849 12.10 18.15 -51.33
N TRP A 850 11.04 18.60 -52.01
CA TRP A 850 9.68 18.53 -51.50
C TRP A 850 9.20 17.09 -51.32
N ILE A 851 9.65 16.15 -52.16
CA ILE A 851 9.33 14.72 -52.02
C ILE A 851 9.81 14.17 -50.67
N ASN A 852 10.90 14.72 -50.11
CA ASN A 852 11.39 14.35 -48.79
C ASN A 852 10.48 14.84 -47.65
N GLN A 853 9.64 15.84 -47.91
CA GLN A 853 8.68 16.41 -46.96
C GLN A 853 7.33 15.67 -46.98
N LEU A 854 7.11 14.74 -47.92
CA LEU A 854 5.90 13.90 -47.96
C LEU A 854 5.81 13.06 -46.68
N ARG A 855 4.78 13.34 -45.88
CA ARG A 855 4.56 12.71 -44.58
C ARG A 855 3.90 11.34 -44.75
N GLY A 856 4.46 10.32 -44.10
CA GLY A 856 3.86 8.98 -44.08
C GLY A 856 4.05 8.18 -45.37
N VAL A 857 5.22 8.34 -45.99
CA VAL A 857 5.65 7.66 -47.22
C VAL A 857 7.02 7.04 -46.95
N SER A 858 7.21 5.76 -47.31
CA SER A 858 8.48 5.05 -47.14
C SER A 858 9.65 5.70 -47.89
N LEU A 859 10.88 5.37 -47.47
CA LEU A 859 12.08 5.77 -48.19
C LEU A 859 12.11 5.23 -49.63
N ASP A 860 11.59 4.02 -49.85
CA ASP A 860 11.57 3.40 -51.18
C ASP A 860 10.57 4.11 -52.09
N THR A 861 9.38 4.43 -51.59
CA THR A 861 8.37 5.20 -52.32
C THR A 861 8.86 6.62 -52.61
N ARG A 862 9.52 7.30 -51.66
CA ARG A 862 10.15 8.62 -51.90
C ARG A 862 11.25 8.56 -52.95
N ARG A 863 12.07 7.51 -52.94
CA ARG A 863 13.12 7.29 -53.93
C ARG A 863 12.51 7.13 -55.32
N VAL A 864 11.48 6.30 -55.47
CA VAL A 864 10.75 6.08 -56.73
C VAL A 864 10.15 7.39 -57.25
N LEU A 865 9.53 8.19 -56.38
CA LEU A 865 8.99 9.50 -56.74
C LEU A 865 10.08 10.50 -57.16
N GLY A 866 11.20 10.54 -56.42
CA GLY A 866 12.34 11.41 -56.73
C GLY A 866 13.03 11.05 -58.04
N ASP A 867 13.14 9.76 -58.36
CA ASP A 867 13.66 9.27 -59.63
C ASP A 867 12.73 9.68 -60.79
N ALA A 868 11.42 9.52 -60.64
CA ALA A 868 10.43 9.92 -61.64
C ALA A 868 10.41 11.44 -61.88
N GLN A 869 10.41 12.25 -60.82
CA GLN A 869 10.42 13.72 -60.92
C GLN A 869 11.71 14.23 -61.58
N ARG A 870 12.88 13.66 -61.23
CA ARG A 870 14.17 14.01 -61.86
C ARG A 870 14.16 13.70 -63.36
N ALA A 871 13.68 12.52 -63.74
CA ALA A 871 13.56 12.14 -65.15
C ALA A 871 12.64 13.09 -65.95
N LEU A 872 11.50 13.47 -65.36
CA LEU A 872 10.57 14.42 -65.99
C LEU A 872 11.14 15.83 -66.09
N ARG A 873 11.85 16.33 -65.06
CA ARG A 873 12.54 17.64 -65.06
C ARG A 873 13.61 17.72 -66.12
N GLN A 874 14.51 16.74 -66.19
CA GLN A 874 15.58 16.71 -67.19
C GLN A 874 15.04 16.76 -68.62
N ARG A 875 13.86 16.17 -68.86
CA ARG A 875 13.23 16.17 -70.18
C ARG A 875 12.45 17.45 -70.49
N LEU A 876 11.86 18.12 -69.50
CA LEU A 876 10.92 19.23 -69.70
C LEU A 876 11.48 20.62 -69.34
N ALA A 877 12.64 20.74 -68.69
CA ALA A 877 13.19 21.99 -68.13
C ALA A 877 13.96 22.91 -69.12
N THR A 878 13.53 23.07 -70.37
CA THR A 878 14.18 24.00 -71.33
C THR A 878 13.63 25.43 -71.28
N ALA A 879 13.09 25.90 -70.15
CA ALA A 879 12.62 27.28 -70.04
C ALA A 879 12.78 27.89 -68.63
N THR A 880 13.53 29.00 -68.58
CA THR A 880 13.52 30.13 -67.62
C THR A 880 14.56 30.12 -66.48
N THR A 881 15.49 31.09 -66.53
CA THR A 881 16.46 31.44 -65.46
C THR A 881 16.75 32.95 -65.52
N THR A 882 16.18 33.77 -64.62
CA THR A 882 16.52 35.20 -64.46
C THR A 882 16.18 35.72 -63.05
N THR A 883 16.99 35.43 -62.03
CA THR A 883 16.78 35.99 -60.67
C THR A 883 18.07 36.36 -59.91
N ALA A 884 19.23 35.82 -60.27
CA ALA A 884 20.44 35.91 -59.43
C ALA A 884 21.17 37.28 -59.42
N GLU A 885 20.97 38.17 -60.40
CA GLU A 885 21.73 39.44 -60.48
C GLU A 885 21.14 40.59 -59.64
N GLN A 886 19.86 40.52 -59.23
CA GLN A 886 19.23 41.61 -58.46
C GLN A 886 19.54 41.58 -56.95
N ASP A 887 19.92 40.43 -56.41
CA ASP A 887 20.11 40.26 -54.96
C ASP A 887 21.45 40.82 -54.45
N VAL A 888 22.48 40.89 -55.30
CA VAL A 888 23.83 41.34 -54.91
C VAL A 888 23.89 42.86 -54.63
N HIS A 889 23.13 43.68 -55.34
CA HIS A 889 23.13 45.13 -55.12
C HIS A 889 22.43 45.55 -53.81
N ARG A 890 21.41 44.80 -53.37
CA ARG A 890 20.68 45.11 -52.13
C ARG A 890 21.52 44.92 -50.87
N LEU A 891 22.41 43.92 -50.86
CA LEU A 891 23.27 43.61 -49.72
C LEU A 891 24.30 44.72 -49.44
N VAL A 892 24.86 45.32 -50.51
CA VAL A 892 25.89 46.38 -50.40
C VAL A 892 25.32 47.64 -49.77
N ASP A 893 24.14 48.09 -50.21
CA ASP A 893 23.43 49.28 -49.69
C ASP A 893 23.15 49.18 -48.19
N LEU A 894 23.15 47.96 -47.68
CA LEU A 894 22.77 47.60 -46.35
C LEU A 894 23.93 47.54 -45.38
N CYS A 895 25.03 46.93 -45.82
CA CYS A 895 26.30 46.99 -45.11
C CYS A 895 26.75 48.45 -44.91
N GLU A 896 26.46 49.38 -45.84
CA GLU A 896 26.77 50.80 -45.68
C GLU A 896 26.03 51.47 -44.51
N GLN A 897 24.79 51.06 -44.22
CA GLN A 897 24.01 51.58 -43.09
C GLN A 897 24.59 51.22 -41.72
N LEU A 898 25.44 50.20 -41.67
CA LEU A 898 26.12 49.75 -40.45
C LEU A 898 27.33 50.61 -40.08
N LEU A 899 27.73 51.57 -40.91
CA LEU A 899 28.85 52.48 -40.66
C LEU A 899 28.48 53.69 -39.77
N PRO A 900 29.45 54.30 -39.05
CA PRO A 900 29.20 55.51 -38.27
C PRO A 900 28.84 56.72 -39.14
N ARG A 901 27.70 57.39 -38.88
CA ARG A 901 27.27 58.59 -39.64
C ARG A 901 28.05 59.89 -39.33
N ARG A 902 28.88 59.94 -38.28
CA ARG A 902 29.61 61.15 -37.84
C ARG A 902 31.08 60.86 -37.56
N VAL A 903 31.82 60.56 -38.62
CA VAL A 903 33.28 60.44 -38.58
C VAL A 903 33.82 61.22 -39.76
N THR A 904 34.90 61.99 -39.56
CA THR A 904 35.61 62.67 -40.65
C THR A 904 36.11 61.64 -41.66
N GLU A 905 35.85 61.87 -42.95
CA GLU A 905 36.38 61.04 -44.05
C GLU A 905 37.89 60.83 -43.84
N GLY A 906 38.33 59.57 -43.87
CA GLY A 906 39.73 59.18 -43.65
C GLY A 906 40.11 58.77 -42.22
N ALA A 907 39.16 58.62 -41.29
CA ALA A 907 39.48 58.07 -39.97
C ALA A 907 39.80 56.56 -40.05
N PRO A 908 40.89 56.08 -39.41
CA PRO A 908 41.33 54.68 -39.47
C PRO A 908 40.25 53.68 -38.99
N ASP A 909 39.39 54.09 -38.04
CA ASP A 909 38.28 53.28 -37.57
C ASP A 909 37.22 52.99 -38.65
N LEU A 910 36.99 53.92 -39.58
CA LEU A 910 36.01 53.76 -40.66
C LEU A 910 36.54 52.80 -41.73
N ASP A 911 37.83 52.92 -42.04
CA ASP A 911 38.57 52.11 -43.00
C ASP A 911 38.59 50.61 -42.61
N VAL A 912 38.79 50.35 -41.31
CA VAL A 912 38.73 49.01 -40.71
C VAL A 912 37.32 48.41 -40.79
N LEU A 913 36.27 49.20 -40.51
CA LEU A 913 34.90 48.69 -40.56
C LEU A 913 34.40 48.42 -41.98
N ARG A 914 34.81 49.23 -42.97
CA ARG A 914 34.44 49.01 -44.38
C ARG A 914 35.03 47.72 -44.93
N ARG A 915 36.31 47.43 -44.66
CA ARG A 915 36.94 46.15 -45.03
C ARG A 915 36.35 44.97 -44.28
N PHE A 916 36.03 45.12 -42.99
CA PHE A 916 35.40 44.05 -42.22
C PHE A 916 33.99 43.69 -42.71
N LEU A 917 33.24 44.68 -43.22
CA LEU A 917 31.90 44.50 -43.82
C LEU A 917 31.96 44.19 -45.33
N THR A 918 33.13 43.83 -45.86
CA THR A 918 33.36 43.50 -47.28
C THR A 918 32.90 44.57 -48.29
N LEU A 919 32.76 45.83 -47.85
CA LEU A 919 32.39 46.97 -48.69
C LEU A 919 33.55 47.45 -49.56
N ASP A 920 34.79 47.22 -49.11
CA ASP A 920 36.01 47.46 -49.86
C ASP A 920 36.77 46.12 -50.02
N PRO A 921 37.32 45.82 -51.21
CA PRO A 921 37.89 44.50 -51.51
C PRO A 921 39.12 44.18 -50.65
N VAL A 922 39.20 42.92 -50.21
CA VAL A 922 40.36 42.31 -49.53
C VAL A 922 41.00 41.33 -50.54
N ASP A 923 42.33 41.22 -50.56
CA ASP A 923 43.08 40.54 -51.65
C ASP A 923 42.84 39.02 -51.77
N ASP A 924 42.13 38.37 -50.84
CA ASP A 924 41.83 36.93 -50.87
C ASP A 924 40.32 36.64 -50.99
N PRO A 925 39.85 36.16 -52.15
CA PRO A 925 38.42 35.87 -52.39
C PRO A 925 37.94 34.54 -51.77
N SER A 926 38.78 33.79 -51.05
CA SER A 926 38.42 32.46 -50.53
C SER A 926 37.75 32.44 -49.15
N SER A 927 37.74 33.57 -48.43
CA SER A 927 37.01 33.73 -47.15
C SER A 927 35.74 34.54 -47.37
N ILE A 928 34.58 33.96 -47.04
CA ILE A 928 33.27 34.62 -47.20
C ILE A 928 33.14 35.85 -46.28
N TRP A 929 33.92 35.92 -45.18
CA TRP A 929 33.95 37.07 -44.27
C TRP A 929 35.35 37.27 -43.63
N PRO A 930 35.99 38.44 -43.75
CA PRO A 930 37.39 38.64 -43.36
C PRO A 930 37.60 38.71 -41.84
N GLY A 931 38.66 38.06 -41.36
CA GLY A 931 39.01 38.03 -39.93
C GLY A 931 39.78 39.26 -39.45
N PRO A 932 39.88 39.54 -38.13
CA PRO A 932 40.62 40.70 -37.61
C PRO A 932 42.09 40.76 -38.02
N ALA A 933 42.73 39.60 -38.23
CA ALA A 933 44.12 39.52 -38.68
C ALA A 933 44.31 39.97 -40.14
N GLU A 934 43.32 39.69 -40.98
CA GLU A 934 43.29 39.96 -42.42
C GLU A 934 42.92 41.42 -42.70
N VAL A 935 41.97 41.95 -41.92
CA VAL A 935 41.65 43.38 -41.90
C VAL A 935 42.83 44.21 -41.41
N ALA A 936 43.61 43.72 -40.44
CA ALA A 936 44.82 44.40 -39.96
C ALA A 936 45.94 44.47 -41.03
N SER A 937 46.15 43.39 -41.80
CA SER A 937 47.15 43.40 -42.89
C SER A 937 46.80 44.35 -44.03
N THR A 938 45.51 44.58 -44.29
CA THR A 938 45.03 45.41 -45.42
C THR A 938 44.72 46.86 -45.05
N SER A 939 44.48 47.17 -43.76
CA SER A 939 44.27 48.55 -43.26
C SER A 939 45.55 49.19 -42.72
N GLY A 940 46.60 48.42 -42.47
CA GLY A 940 47.85 48.91 -41.85
C GLY A 940 47.73 49.23 -40.35
N ALA A 941 46.58 48.94 -39.73
CA ALA A 941 46.35 49.05 -38.29
C ALA A 941 46.88 47.82 -37.52
N SER A 942 47.16 47.98 -36.23
CA SER A 942 47.55 46.82 -35.40
C SER A 942 46.35 45.88 -35.21
N ARG A 943 46.60 44.58 -35.02
CA ARG A 943 45.53 43.60 -34.75
C ARG A 943 44.70 43.97 -33.52
N THR A 944 45.32 44.59 -32.52
CA THR A 944 44.64 45.04 -31.30
C THR A 944 43.69 46.19 -31.60
N ASP A 945 44.12 47.17 -32.39
CA ASP A 945 43.28 48.31 -32.78
C ASP A 945 42.09 47.85 -33.63
N VAL A 946 42.31 46.92 -34.56
CA VAL A 946 41.25 46.33 -35.39
C VAL A 946 40.20 45.60 -34.53
N ALA A 947 40.64 44.80 -33.56
CA ALA A 947 39.74 44.11 -32.65
C ALA A 947 38.91 45.11 -31.80
N ASP A 948 39.54 46.18 -31.34
CA ASP A 948 38.87 47.24 -30.57
C ASP A 948 37.84 48.01 -31.40
N VAL A 949 38.17 48.33 -32.66
CA VAL A 949 37.26 48.99 -33.60
C VAL A 949 36.06 48.10 -33.93
N ILE A 950 36.28 46.82 -34.27
CA ILE A 950 35.21 45.85 -34.53
C ILE A 950 34.35 45.66 -33.27
N GLY A 951 34.97 45.60 -32.09
CA GLY A 951 34.27 45.51 -30.81
C GLY A 951 33.37 46.72 -30.53
N ARG A 952 33.82 47.93 -30.83
CA ARG A 952 32.99 49.15 -30.78
C ARG A 952 31.86 49.10 -31.81
N GLY A 953 32.11 48.61 -33.02
CA GLY A 953 31.11 48.39 -34.07
C GLY A 953 29.99 47.44 -33.62
N ARG A 954 30.35 46.24 -33.11
CA ARG A 954 29.39 45.25 -32.59
C ARG A 954 28.51 45.81 -31.47
N ARG A 955 29.10 46.53 -30.51
CA ARG A 955 28.33 47.19 -29.43
C ARG A 955 27.32 48.22 -29.96
N ARG A 956 27.62 48.87 -31.08
CA ARG A 956 26.67 49.76 -31.76
C ARG A 956 25.57 48.97 -32.48
N TRP A 957 25.93 47.95 -33.24
CA TRP A 957 24.97 47.17 -34.03
C TRP A 957 23.95 46.43 -33.15
N VAL A 958 24.35 46.01 -31.95
CA VAL A 958 23.43 45.44 -30.93
C VAL A 958 22.33 46.42 -30.53
N ARG A 959 22.50 47.73 -30.71
CA ARG A 959 21.48 48.74 -30.40
C ARG A 959 20.56 49.03 -31.59
N LEU A 960 20.79 48.42 -32.76
CA LEU A 960 19.91 48.57 -33.92
C LEU A 960 18.72 47.60 -33.78
N PRO A 961 17.48 48.10 -33.73
CA PRO A 961 16.31 47.26 -33.49
C PRO A 961 16.12 46.17 -34.54
N GLY A 962 16.38 46.46 -35.82
CA GLY A 962 16.24 45.48 -36.92
C GLY A 962 17.21 44.29 -36.79
N LEU A 963 18.50 44.55 -36.56
CA LEU A 963 19.48 43.49 -36.33
C LEU A 963 19.24 42.73 -35.04
N THR A 964 18.69 43.39 -34.02
CA THR A 964 18.32 42.74 -32.76
C THR A 964 17.21 41.72 -32.97
N ARG A 965 16.19 42.06 -33.78
CA ARG A 965 15.12 41.13 -34.16
C ARG A 965 15.65 39.95 -34.96
N LEU A 966 16.39 40.22 -36.03
CA LEU A 966 16.99 39.17 -36.86
C LEU A 966 17.89 38.23 -36.06
N ARG A 967 18.73 38.77 -35.17
CA ARG A 967 19.60 37.97 -34.30
C ARG A 967 18.78 37.10 -33.35
N ASN A 968 17.77 37.66 -32.69
CA ASN A 968 16.97 36.89 -31.74
C ASN A 968 16.20 35.77 -32.46
N GLU A 969 15.75 36.01 -33.68
CA GLU A 969 15.12 35.00 -34.53
C GLU A 969 16.12 33.91 -34.95
N LEU A 970 17.33 34.28 -35.39
CA LEU A 970 18.41 33.32 -35.68
C LEU A 970 18.74 32.46 -34.47
N VAL A 971 18.82 33.06 -33.27
CA VAL A 971 19.04 32.33 -32.02
C VAL A 971 17.87 31.39 -31.73
N ARG A 972 16.63 31.85 -31.88
CA ARG A 972 15.44 31.01 -31.70
C ARG A 972 15.42 29.82 -32.66
N GLN A 973 15.77 30.04 -33.93
CA GLN A 973 15.82 28.99 -34.94
C GLN A 973 16.95 28.00 -34.66
N LEU A 974 18.12 28.49 -34.26
CA LEU A 974 19.22 27.63 -33.82
C LEU A 974 18.85 26.82 -32.57
N GLU A 975 18.19 27.42 -31.58
CA GLU A 975 17.68 26.72 -30.39
C GLU A 975 16.66 25.64 -30.76
N GLN A 976 15.80 25.91 -31.75
CA GLN A 976 14.86 24.92 -32.29
C GLN A 976 15.54 23.78 -33.05
N LEU A 977 16.74 24.03 -33.56
CA LEU A 977 17.60 23.06 -34.23
C LEU A 977 18.71 22.53 -33.31
N GLU A 978 18.50 22.54 -31.99
CA GLU A 978 19.42 22.00 -30.97
C GLU A 978 20.85 22.62 -30.99
N GLY A 979 20.98 23.84 -31.53
CA GLY A 979 22.19 24.64 -31.50
C GLY A 979 23.14 24.47 -32.69
N ILE A 980 22.83 23.58 -33.64
CA ILE A 980 23.65 23.37 -34.85
C ILE A 980 22.71 23.30 -36.07
N ALA A 981 22.95 24.14 -37.08
CA ALA A 981 22.18 24.15 -38.31
C ALA A 981 23.08 24.33 -39.53
N GLU A 982 22.70 23.73 -40.66
CA GLU A 982 23.33 24.04 -41.94
C GLU A 982 22.85 25.41 -42.44
N ILE A 983 23.69 26.12 -43.19
CA ILE A 983 23.38 27.49 -43.67
C ILE A 983 22.05 27.53 -44.43
N GLY A 984 21.76 26.51 -45.26
CA GLY A 984 20.51 26.42 -46.01
C GLY A 984 19.25 26.26 -45.14
N GLU A 985 19.36 25.66 -43.96
CA GLU A 985 18.24 25.50 -43.02
C GLU A 985 17.90 26.84 -42.35
N LEU A 986 18.94 27.62 -42.02
CA LEU A 986 18.77 28.97 -41.49
C LEU A 986 18.21 29.92 -42.55
N GLU A 987 18.66 29.82 -43.80
CA GLU A 987 18.12 30.61 -44.92
C GLU A 987 16.63 30.31 -45.15
N GLN A 988 16.23 29.04 -45.11
CA GLN A 988 14.84 28.64 -45.27
C GLN A 988 13.96 29.13 -44.10
N ALA A 989 14.46 29.03 -42.87
CA ALA A 989 13.75 29.48 -41.67
C ALA A 989 13.59 31.01 -41.63
N LEU A 990 14.66 31.75 -41.98
CA LEU A 990 14.63 33.21 -42.06
C LEU A 990 13.76 33.72 -43.21
N GLY A 991 13.76 33.04 -44.36
CA GLY A 991 12.88 33.38 -45.48
C GLY A 991 11.40 33.28 -45.12
N ALA A 992 11.03 32.25 -44.35
CA ALA A 992 9.67 32.09 -43.84
C ALA A 992 9.29 33.16 -42.81
N TRP A 993 10.22 33.54 -41.93
CA TRP A 993 10.03 34.63 -40.97
C TRP A 993 9.84 35.98 -41.66
N TRP A 994 10.65 36.29 -42.69
CA TRP A 994 10.57 37.55 -43.44
C TRP A 994 9.22 37.71 -44.17
N GLN A 995 8.71 36.64 -44.78
CA GLN A 995 7.39 36.65 -45.44
C GLN A 995 6.23 36.87 -44.47
N LEU A 996 6.41 36.59 -43.18
CA LEU A 996 5.41 36.86 -42.14
C LEU A 996 5.50 38.29 -41.57
N GLU A 997 6.66 38.95 -41.61
CA GLU A 997 6.86 40.32 -41.11
C GLU A 997 6.42 41.43 -42.08
N GLU A 998 6.40 41.18 -43.41
CA GLU A 998 5.97 42.16 -44.43
C GLU A 998 4.53 42.71 -44.23
N GLY A 999 3.73 42.08 -43.37
CA GLY A 999 2.38 42.51 -43.01
C GLY A 999 2.26 43.41 -41.76
N SER A 1000 3.36 43.84 -41.13
CA SER A 1000 3.31 44.64 -39.88
C SER A 1000 3.63 46.13 -40.08
N ASP A 1001 2.88 47.01 -39.40
CA ASP A 1001 2.91 48.49 -39.58
C ASP A 1001 4.24 49.19 -39.21
N ASP A 1002 5.18 48.49 -38.56
CA ASP A 1002 6.54 48.98 -38.32
C ASP A 1002 7.49 48.38 -39.37
N GLY A 1003 7.41 48.92 -40.59
CA GLY A 1003 8.14 48.42 -41.77
C GLY A 1003 9.64 48.19 -41.53
N PRO A 1004 10.25 47.21 -42.24
CA PRO A 1004 11.62 46.84 -41.95
C PRO A 1004 12.57 47.96 -42.40
N ILE A 1005 13.60 48.21 -41.58
CA ILE A 1005 14.89 48.59 -42.15
C ILE A 1005 15.23 47.41 -43.06
N ALA A 1006 15.15 47.59 -44.38
CA ALA A 1006 15.53 46.57 -45.33
C ALA A 1006 16.94 46.11 -44.94
N VAL A 1007 17.09 44.82 -44.56
CA VAL A 1007 18.36 44.13 -44.25
C VAL A 1007 18.77 43.16 -45.33
#